data_AF-U5W457-F1
#
_entry.id   AF-U5W457-F1
#
_cell.length_a   1.000
_cell.length_b   1.000
_cell.length_c   1.000
_cell.angle_alpha   90.00
_cell.angle_beta   90.00
_cell.angle_gamma   90.00
#
_symmetry.space_group_name_H-M   'P 1'
#
loop_
_entity.id
_entity.type
_entity.pdbx_description
1 polymer ?
#
loop_
_entity_poly.entity_id
_entity_poly.type
_entity_poly.pdbx_seq_one_letter_code
_entity_poly.pdbx_strand_id
1 'polypeptide(L)'
;MRLTSSAVPQSSILAEIVGDNRLTDPAVLIRAAGGTDDLTAIAAVHALSAADPEISGPVLAGLLSSPRAVLREHASWALMSLPAREDALDDLVAAVVAGGFGGMLAQRTLAGWGTGADALITAWHDAPDAEVRARIVETLGITAGAVAARAVDAVASDADEDPRVRIAAVAALGDRTGDPTALEIISGLISEDGELGAVARLAAADLAGDAAPVRDQGLTVAQLFLHADLDPQLSRAGAGDTGGIATLLVRLGGALVAERGIGRVLTMSRGTAESALTALRPFEGHQLAAVPLLRPAGSAAEAWPAWAAARRGIRRLLRAHSVDLLHLRMADVGSLAAAEAASELGIPIVFTLAPDPHGAIEFLPREDFGAADQREHLFFRARLVRRLTADAAHVALFPRARLHDDLLRLTGTDIAADPDRFTVVPEGIDLTVTEAAAGATVALDLPPARRGLPLALSVGRLHRVKGMATLVEVWASDPGLWQRCNLVILGGDLANPSADERGQLDLIADVLRRHPEAANGLVMPGHQQHDVVARWLASAGPGSVYVCASLKEEFGLALLEALAAGLVVVGPDAGGPPAYVDQGRTGLLTDTTRPAELARAFRGALDLAAGEGQAARAAFARERVRAGFTVQAMAATLGKIYTTVTKEVDRP
;
A
#
# COMPACT_ATOMS: atom_id res chain seq x y z
N MET A 1 9.94 18.04 -31.20
CA MET A 1 11.36 17.63 -31.35
C MET A 1 11.44 16.12 -31.17
N ARG A 2 12.30 15.41 -31.90
CA ARG A 2 12.28 13.94 -32.06
C ARG A 2 12.37 13.20 -30.71
N LEU A 3 11.27 12.58 -30.26
CA LEU A 3 11.22 11.57 -29.17
C LEU A 3 11.72 10.18 -29.64
N THR A 4 12.63 10.15 -30.62
CA THR A 4 13.22 8.92 -31.16
C THR A 4 14.73 8.96 -30.90
N SER A 5 15.12 8.73 -29.65
CA SER A 5 16.48 8.35 -29.28
C SER A 5 16.40 7.44 -28.08
N SER A 6 17.01 6.27 -28.21
CA SER A 6 17.22 5.29 -27.16
C SER A 6 17.81 5.93 -25.88
N ALA A 7 17.36 5.41 -24.72
CA ALA A 7 17.91 5.58 -23.37
C ALA A 7 17.45 6.80 -22.52
N VAL A 8 16.16 7.16 -22.56
CA VAL A 8 15.54 7.90 -21.44
C VAL A 8 14.83 6.90 -20.52
N PRO A 9 15.19 6.80 -19.22
CA PRO A 9 14.50 5.92 -18.28
C PRO A 9 13.00 6.21 -18.25
N GLN A 10 12.13 5.20 -18.18
CA GLN A 10 10.67 5.42 -18.11
C GLN A 10 10.25 6.25 -16.89
N SER A 11 10.99 6.14 -15.78
CA SER A 11 10.86 6.98 -14.59
C SER A 11 11.20 8.45 -14.89
N SER A 12 12.18 8.72 -15.73
CA SER A 12 12.53 10.06 -16.21
C SER A 12 11.46 10.62 -17.14
N ILE A 13 10.78 9.79 -17.94
CA ILE A 13 9.63 10.22 -18.77
C ILE A 13 8.44 10.62 -17.88
N LEU A 14 8.17 9.87 -16.81
CA LEU A 14 7.16 10.24 -15.80
C LEU A 14 7.58 11.49 -15.00
N ALA A 15 8.87 11.65 -14.70
CA ALA A 15 9.41 12.82 -14.01
C ALA A 15 9.36 14.08 -14.89
N GLU A 16 9.73 13.98 -16.18
CA GLU A 16 9.72 15.06 -17.17
C GLU A 16 8.30 15.47 -17.58
N ILE A 17 7.39 14.53 -17.82
CA ILE A 17 6.01 14.83 -18.25
C ILE A 17 5.20 15.51 -17.15
N VAL A 18 5.53 15.24 -15.89
CA VAL A 18 4.87 15.85 -14.72
C VAL A 18 5.66 17.05 -14.18
N GLY A 19 6.96 17.18 -14.53
CA GLY A 19 7.86 18.23 -14.05
C GLY A 19 8.09 19.38 -15.02
N ASP A 20 7.94 19.16 -16.33
CA ASP A 20 8.23 20.17 -17.35
C ASP A 20 6.95 20.59 -18.08
N ASN A 21 6.44 21.76 -17.71
CA ASN A 21 5.31 22.47 -18.32
C ASN A 21 5.61 22.95 -19.77
N ARG A 22 6.49 22.24 -20.49
CA ARG A 22 7.14 22.68 -21.74
C ARG A 22 6.64 22.00 -23.01
N LEU A 23 5.60 21.16 -22.94
CA LEU A 23 4.85 20.74 -24.12
C LEU A 23 3.62 21.64 -24.30
N THR A 24 3.84 22.83 -24.85
CA THR A 24 2.82 23.89 -24.93
C THR A 24 1.99 23.90 -26.23
N ASP A 25 2.16 22.92 -27.14
CA ASP A 25 1.35 22.84 -28.36
C ASP A 25 0.22 21.80 -28.21
N PRO A 26 -1.05 22.23 -28.02
CA PRO A 26 -2.18 21.33 -27.91
C PRO A 26 -2.30 20.37 -29.10
N ALA A 27 -1.93 20.78 -30.31
CA ALA A 27 -2.02 19.91 -31.49
C ALA A 27 -1.05 18.73 -31.43
N VAL A 28 0.12 18.91 -30.82
CA VAL A 28 1.08 17.81 -30.56
C VAL A 28 0.51 16.86 -29.52
N LEU A 29 -0.04 17.40 -28.43
CA LEU A 29 -0.62 16.59 -27.35
C LEU A 29 -1.82 15.77 -27.83
N ILE A 30 -2.72 16.36 -28.62
CA ILE A 30 -3.87 15.66 -29.20
C ILE A 30 -3.41 14.49 -30.07
N ARG A 31 -2.41 14.69 -30.94
CA ARG A 31 -1.85 13.60 -31.75
C ARG A 31 -1.19 12.51 -30.89
N ALA A 32 -0.49 12.90 -29.82
CA ALA A 32 0.15 11.97 -28.91
C ALA A 32 -0.88 11.13 -28.12
N ALA A 33 -1.97 11.74 -27.65
CA ALA A 33 -3.08 11.04 -26.99
C ALA A 33 -3.75 10.00 -27.90
N GLY A 34 -3.79 10.25 -29.22
CA GLY A 34 -4.29 9.30 -30.22
C GLY A 34 -3.29 8.21 -30.63
N GLY A 35 -2.04 8.25 -30.16
CA GLY A 35 -0.99 7.29 -30.54
C GLY A 35 -1.12 5.91 -29.88
N THR A 36 -0.47 4.88 -30.42
CA THR A 36 -0.56 3.50 -29.92
C THR A 36 0.31 3.20 -28.70
N ASP A 37 1.26 4.08 -28.36
CA ASP A 37 2.10 3.96 -27.18
C ASP A 37 1.37 4.48 -25.95
N ASP A 38 0.90 3.58 -25.09
CA ASP A 38 0.05 3.92 -23.93
C ASP A 38 0.73 4.92 -23.00
N LEU A 39 2.02 4.76 -22.69
CA LEU A 39 2.73 5.70 -21.80
C LEU A 39 2.73 7.14 -22.35
N THR A 40 3.01 7.33 -23.64
CA THR A 40 2.95 8.67 -24.27
C THR A 40 1.52 9.20 -24.33
N ALA A 41 0.54 8.34 -24.62
CA ALA A 41 -0.85 8.75 -24.73
C ALA A 41 -1.39 9.22 -23.38
N ILE A 42 -1.13 8.48 -22.30
CA ILE A 42 -1.50 8.83 -20.92
C ILE A 42 -0.86 10.15 -20.52
N ALA A 43 0.44 10.29 -20.75
CA ALA A 43 1.15 11.52 -20.51
C ALA A 43 0.53 12.73 -21.21
N ALA A 44 0.17 12.57 -22.49
CA ALA A 44 -0.46 13.62 -23.27
C ALA A 44 -1.84 14.00 -22.74
N VAL A 45 -2.65 13.03 -22.28
CA VAL A 45 -3.94 13.27 -21.61
C VAL A 45 -3.78 14.17 -20.38
N HIS A 46 -2.78 13.89 -19.53
CA HIS A 46 -2.51 14.72 -18.34
C HIS A 46 -1.88 16.07 -18.66
N ALA A 47 -1.10 16.18 -19.73
CA ALA A 47 -0.60 17.47 -20.19
C ALA A 47 -1.72 18.35 -20.77
N LEU A 48 -2.72 17.75 -21.43
CA LEU A 48 -3.89 18.45 -21.96
C LEU A 48 -4.72 19.12 -20.86
N SER A 49 -4.82 18.54 -19.66
CA SER A 49 -5.58 19.18 -18.56
C SER A 49 -4.89 20.43 -17.99
N ALA A 50 -3.61 20.67 -18.31
CA ALA A 50 -2.92 21.91 -17.98
C ALA A 50 -2.96 22.94 -19.14
N ALA A 51 -3.48 22.56 -20.32
CA ALA A 51 -3.63 23.45 -21.47
C ALA A 51 -4.94 24.25 -21.39
N ASP A 52 -5.17 25.13 -22.38
CA ASP A 52 -6.40 25.93 -22.50
C ASP A 52 -7.66 25.02 -22.45
N PRO A 53 -8.53 25.17 -21.43
CA PRO A 53 -9.73 24.34 -21.26
C PRO A 53 -10.71 24.36 -22.44
N GLU A 54 -10.74 25.45 -23.23
CA GLU A 54 -11.60 25.54 -24.42
C GLU A 54 -11.12 24.61 -25.54
N ILE A 55 -9.81 24.35 -25.60
CA ILE A 55 -9.20 23.45 -26.59
C ILE A 55 -9.14 22.02 -26.06
N SER A 56 -8.70 21.84 -24.82
CA SER A 56 -8.46 20.52 -24.24
C SER A 56 -9.73 19.85 -23.74
N GLY A 57 -10.72 20.61 -23.25
CA GLY A 57 -11.98 20.11 -22.70
C GLY A 57 -12.73 19.18 -23.65
N PRO A 58 -13.07 19.60 -24.89
CA PRO A 58 -13.77 18.75 -25.85
C PRO A 58 -12.98 17.48 -26.22
N VAL A 59 -11.65 17.57 -26.27
CA VAL A 59 -10.77 16.42 -26.56
C VAL A 59 -10.84 15.40 -25.42
N LEU A 60 -10.69 15.86 -24.18
CA LEU A 60 -10.74 14.99 -23.00
C LEU A 60 -12.12 14.38 -22.82
N ALA A 61 -13.19 15.14 -23.03
CA ALA A 61 -14.56 14.62 -23.02
C ALA A 61 -14.74 13.52 -24.07
N GLY A 62 -14.30 13.74 -25.31
CA GLY A 62 -14.37 12.72 -26.38
C GLY A 62 -13.55 11.45 -26.11
N LEU A 63 -12.53 11.51 -25.24
CA LEU A 63 -11.77 10.32 -24.83
C LEU A 63 -12.52 9.44 -23.83
N LEU A 64 -13.57 9.94 -23.17
CA LEU A 64 -14.40 9.14 -22.26
C LEU A 64 -15.14 8.01 -22.99
N SER A 65 -15.46 8.17 -24.28
CA SER A 65 -16.06 7.12 -25.11
C SER A 65 -15.03 6.32 -25.92
N SER A 66 -13.73 6.48 -25.66
CA SER A 66 -12.66 5.78 -26.38
C SER A 66 -12.78 4.25 -26.24
N PRO A 67 -12.47 3.45 -27.29
CA PRO A 67 -12.41 1.99 -27.16
C PRO A 67 -11.28 1.53 -26.22
N ARG A 68 -10.26 2.37 -25.99
CA ARG A 68 -9.13 2.07 -25.12
C ARG A 68 -9.45 2.44 -23.68
N ALA A 69 -9.59 1.44 -22.82
CA ALA A 69 -9.94 1.62 -21.40
C ALA A 69 -8.98 2.58 -20.66
N VAL A 70 -7.67 2.47 -20.91
CA VAL A 70 -6.65 3.37 -20.35
C VAL A 70 -6.97 4.86 -20.61
N LEU A 71 -7.43 5.20 -21.81
CA LEU A 71 -7.72 6.60 -22.14
C LEU A 71 -8.97 7.09 -21.44
N ARG A 72 -9.99 6.24 -21.28
CA ARG A 72 -11.21 6.59 -20.53
C ARG A 72 -10.87 6.91 -19.08
N GLU A 73 -10.08 6.06 -18.41
CA GLU A 73 -9.69 6.27 -17.01
C GLU A 73 -8.92 7.58 -16.81
N HIS A 74 -7.89 7.83 -17.62
CA HIS A 74 -7.12 9.05 -17.48
C HIS A 74 -7.87 10.29 -17.94
N ALA A 75 -8.80 10.20 -18.90
CA ALA A 75 -9.67 11.31 -19.27
C ALA A 75 -10.61 11.68 -18.11
N SER A 76 -11.26 10.70 -17.48
CA SER A 76 -12.09 10.92 -16.27
C SER A 76 -11.33 11.65 -15.18
N TRP A 77 -10.06 11.27 -14.96
CA TRP A 77 -9.20 11.94 -13.98
C TRP A 77 -8.75 13.33 -14.42
N ALA A 78 -8.29 13.49 -15.66
CA ALA A 78 -7.76 14.74 -16.19
C ALA A 78 -8.83 15.86 -16.19
N LEU A 79 -10.08 15.51 -16.48
CA LEU A 79 -11.23 16.42 -16.45
C LEU A 79 -11.48 17.05 -15.08
N MET A 80 -11.06 16.41 -13.98
CA MET A 80 -11.20 16.96 -12.62
C MET A 80 -10.50 18.31 -12.44
N SER A 81 -9.47 18.60 -13.24
CA SER A 81 -8.74 19.87 -13.18
C SER A 81 -9.34 20.95 -14.08
N LEU A 82 -10.39 20.64 -14.85
CA LEU A 82 -11.08 21.56 -15.74
C LEU A 82 -12.43 21.99 -15.15
N PRO A 83 -12.99 23.13 -15.58
CA PRO A 83 -14.37 23.51 -15.26
C PRO A 83 -15.38 22.44 -15.70
N ALA A 84 -16.53 22.42 -15.04
CA ALA A 84 -17.61 21.50 -15.37
C ALA A 84 -18.11 21.67 -16.82
N ARG A 85 -18.42 20.54 -17.47
CA ARG A 85 -18.90 20.54 -18.86
C ARG A 85 -20.05 19.57 -19.06
N GLU A 86 -21.07 20.00 -19.79
CA GLU A 86 -22.25 19.19 -20.09
C GLU A 86 -21.94 18.00 -21.01
N ASP A 87 -21.04 18.18 -21.98
CA ASP A 87 -20.66 17.16 -22.97
C ASP A 87 -19.88 15.96 -22.39
N ALA A 88 -19.52 16.01 -21.11
CA ALA A 88 -18.84 14.93 -20.40
C ALA A 88 -19.72 14.25 -19.34
N LEU A 89 -20.89 14.80 -19.00
CA LEU A 89 -21.68 14.33 -17.85
C LEU A 89 -22.17 12.90 -18.03
N ASP A 90 -22.78 12.58 -19.16
CA ASP A 90 -23.36 11.26 -19.41
C ASP A 90 -22.29 10.16 -19.38
N ASP A 91 -21.12 10.41 -19.97
CA ASP A 91 -20.02 9.46 -19.98
C ASP A 91 -19.37 9.29 -18.59
N LEU A 92 -19.28 10.37 -17.79
CA LEU A 92 -18.82 10.29 -16.40
C LEU A 92 -19.81 9.50 -15.55
N VAL A 93 -21.12 9.73 -15.70
CA VAL A 93 -22.16 8.95 -15.02
C VAL A 93 -22.12 7.48 -15.47
N ALA A 94 -21.93 7.20 -16.76
CA ALA A 94 -21.75 5.85 -17.26
C ALA A 94 -20.51 5.17 -16.65
N ALA A 95 -19.42 5.91 -16.46
CA ALA A 95 -18.23 5.41 -15.76
C ALA A 95 -18.52 5.10 -14.27
N VAL A 96 -19.30 5.94 -13.57
CA VAL A 96 -19.78 5.65 -12.20
C VAL A 96 -20.58 4.34 -12.18
N VAL A 97 -21.54 4.19 -13.09
CA VAL A 97 -22.36 2.97 -13.24
C VAL A 97 -21.48 1.73 -13.47
N ALA A 98 -20.47 1.84 -14.34
CA ALA A 98 -19.53 0.76 -14.62
C ALA A 98 -18.68 0.39 -13.38
N GLY A 99 -18.19 1.38 -12.63
CA GLY A 99 -17.42 1.18 -11.40
C GLY A 99 -15.94 0.96 -11.59
N GLY A 100 -15.33 0.24 -10.64
CA GLY A 100 -13.88 0.08 -10.58
C GLY A 100 -13.15 1.41 -10.37
N PHE A 101 -11.87 1.42 -10.71
CA PHE A 101 -11.02 2.60 -10.56
C PHE A 101 -11.48 3.78 -11.42
N GLY A 102 -11.82 3.54 -12.70
CA GLY A 102 -12.39 4.57 -13.58
C GLY A 102 -13.68 5.18 -13.04
N GLY A 103 -14.56 4.36 -12.44
CA GLY A 103 -15.76 4.84 -11.77
C GLY A 103 -15.44 5.74 -10.58
N MET A 104 -14.49 5.37 -9.72
CA MET A 104 -14.03 6.23 -8.62
C MET A 104 -13.49 7.58 -9.12
N LEU A 105 -12.71 7.59 -10.19
CA LEU A 105 -12.22 8.82 -10.80
C LEU A 105 -13.37 9.71 -11.29
N ALA A 106 -14.37 9.12 -11.95
CA ALA A 106 -15.57 9.84 -12.38
C ALA A 106 -16.40 10.38 -11.20
N GLN A 107 -16.57 9.60 -10.12
CA GLN A 107 -17.22 10.05 -8.89
C GLN A 107 -16.54 11.30 -8.34
N ARG A 108 -15.20 11.28 -8.24
CA ARG A 108 -14.42 12.42 -7.76
C ARG A 108 -14.50 13.63 -8.68
N THR A 109 -14.55 13.42 -9.99
CA THR A 109 -14.69 14.50 -10.97
C THR A 109 -16.05 15.18 -10.86
N LEU A 110 -17.14 14.41 -10.81
CA LEU A 110 -18.50 14.92 -10.61
C LEU A 110 -18.64 15.65 -9.26
N ALA A 111 -18.09 15.07 -8.18
CA ALA A 111 -18.10 15.70 -6.86
C ALA A 111 -17.32 17.03 -6.86
N GLY A 112 -16.16 17.08 -7.52
CA GLY A 112 -15.37 18.31 -7.66
C GLY A 112 -16.07 19.39 -8.49
N TRP A 113 -16.87 19.00 -9.48
CA TRP A 113 -17.69 19.93 -10.26
C TRP A 113 -18.97 20.39 -9.55
N GLY A 114 -19.46 19.61 -8.57
CA GLY A 114 -20.72 19.91 -7.86
C GLY A 114 -21.95 19.89 -8.77
N THR A 115 -21.94 19.06 -9.83
CA THR A 115 -23.03 18.93 -10.81
C THR A 115 -23.25 17.47 -11.19
N GLY A 116 -24.26 17.20 -12.02
CA GLY A 116 -24.59 15.86 -12.52
C GLY A 116 -25.62 15.10 -11.66
N ALA A 117 -26.20 15.74 -10.64
CA ALA A 117 -27.19 15.13 -9.76
C ALA A 117 -28.41 14.60 -10.54
N ASP A 118 -28.93 15.35 -11.51
CA ASP A 118 -30.08 14.91 -12.31
C ASP A 118 -29.77 13.65 -13.13
N ALA A 119 -28.61 13.63 -13.81
CA ALA A 119 -28.17 12.47 -14.59
C ALA A 119 -27.92 11.24 -13.70
N LEU A 120 -27.35 11.43 -12.51
CA LEU A 120 -27.20 10.37 -11.51
C LEU A 120 -28.55 9.84 -11.03
N ILE A 121 -29.55 10.70 -10.79
CA ILE A 121 -30.90 10.28 -10.37
C ILE A 121 -31.57 9.46 -11.49
N THR A 122 -31.46 9.88 -12.74
CA THR A 122 -31.95 9.10 -13.89
C THR A 122 -31.27 7.72 -13.94
N ALA A 123 -29.94 7.68 -13.86
CA ALA A 123 -29.20 6.42 -13.85
C ALA A 123 -29.55 5.52 -12.65
N TRP A 124 -29.86 6.10 -11.49
CA TRP A 124 -30.31 5.35 -10.30
C TRP A 124 -31.65 4.66 -10.53
N HIS A 125 -32.63 5.37 -11.12
CA HIS A 125 -33.93 4.79 -11.46
C HIS A 125 -33.83 3.67 -12.50
N ASP A 126 -32.92 3.80 -13.46
CA ASP A 126 -32.73 2.82 -14.53
C ASP A 126 -31.89 1.61 -14.10
N ALA A 127 -31.16 1.70 -12.98
CA ALA A 127 -30.25 0.65 -12.52
C ALA A 127 -30.99 -0.52 -11.84
N PRO A 128 -30.96 -1.73 -12.44
CA PRO A 128 -31.66 -2.88 -11.87
C PRO A 128 -30.93 -3.49 -10.67
N ASP A 129 -29.61 -3.34 -10.61
CA ASP A 129 -28.75 -3.92 -9.59
C ASP A 129 -28.53 -2.97 -8.40
N ALA A 130 -28.64 -3.51 -7.19
CA ALA A 130 -28.53 -2.73 -5.96
C ALA A 130 -27.09 -2.28 -5.65
N GLU A 131 -26.05 -2.99 -6.11
CA GLU A 131 -24.66 -2.51 -5.94
C GLU A 131 -24.41 -1.28 -6.82
N VAL A 132 -24.93 -1.30 -8.05
CA VAL A 132 -24.90 -0.13 -8.94
C VAL A 132 -25.68 1.04 -8.33
N ARG A 133 -26.92 0.80 -7.86
CA ARG A 133 -27.72 1.84 -7.19
C ARG A 133 -27.01 2.41 -5.95
N ALA A 134 -26.44 1.57 -5.10
CA ALA A 134 -25.72 2.00 -3.90
C ALA A 134 -24.52 2.90 -4.25
N ARG A 135 -23.79 2.59 -5.32
CA ARG A 135 -22.67 3.41 -5.80
C ARG A 135 -23.13 4.76 -6.36
N ILE A 136 -24.24 4.80 -7.09
CA ILE A 136 -24.83 6.05 -7.57
C ILE A 136 -25.27 6.91 -6.38
N VAL A 137 -25.93 6.31 -5.39
CA VAL A 137 -26.34 6.99 -4.15
C VAL A 137 -25.15 7.50 -3.34
N GLU A 138 -24.07 6.73 -3.24
CA GLU A 138 -22.81 7.22 -2.65
C GLU A 138 -22.26 8.44 -3.40
N THR A 139 -22.37 8.44 -4.73
CA THR A 139 -21.95 9.55 -5.60
C THR A 139 -22.84 10.78 -5.40
N LEU A 140 -24.16 10.60 -5.28
CA LEU A 140 -25.09 11.67 -4.91
C LEU A 140 -24.73 12.25 -3.53
N GLY A 141 -24.36 11.40 -2.57
CA GLY A 141 -23.95 11.80 -1.22
C GLY A 141 -22.74 12.74 -1.15
N ILE A 142 -21.79 12.57 -2.07
CA ILE A 142 -20.59 13.42 -2.17
C ILE A 142 -20.76 14.59 -3.16
N THR A 143 -21.86 14.62 -3.93
CA THR A 143 -22.14 15.69 -4.90
C THR A 143 -22.89 16.81 -4.18
N ALA A 144 -22.33 18.02 -4.20
CA ALA A 144 -22.96 19.16 -3.56
C ALA A 144 -24.29 19.54 -4.25
N GLY A 145 -25.28 19.97 -3.45
CA GLY A 145 -26.52 20.57 -3.97
C GLY A 145 -27.79 19.98 -3.39
N ALA A 146 -28.86 20.78 -3.38
CA ALA A 146 -30.14 20.42 -2.78
C ALA A 146 -30.87 19.27 -3.50
N VAL A 147 -30.64 19.10 -4.80
CA VAL A 147 -31.23 18.00 -5.59
C VAL A 147 -30.67 16.65 -5.15
N ALA A 148 -29.33 16.53 -5.09
CA ALA A 148 -28.66 15.34 -4.62
C ALA A 148 -29.01 15.02 -3.16
N ALA A 149 -29.02 16.04 -2.30
CA ALA A 149 -29.40 15.92 -0.89
C ALA A 149 -30.81 15.31 -0.71
N ARG A 150 -31.82 15.81 -1.44
CA ARG A 150 -33.19 15.27 -1.38
C ARG A 150 -33.28 13.84 -1.88
N ALA A 151 -32.53 13.47 -2.91
CA ALA A 151 -32.50 12.10 -3.40
C ALA A 151 -31.93 11.15 -2.33
N VAL A 152 -30.84 11.54 -1.66
CA VAL A 152 -30.25 10.77 -0.55
C VAL A 152 -31.24 10.65 0.63
N ASP A 153 -31.93 11.74 1.00
CA ASP A 153 -32.93 11.73 2.07
C ASP A 153 -34.08 10.75 1.79
N ALA A 154 -34.57 10.75 0.54
CA ALA A 154 -35.62 9.84 0.10
C ALA A 154 -35.19 8.37 0.18
N VAL A 155 -33.99 8.05 -0.33
CA VAL A 155 -33.45 6.69 -0.32
C VAL A 155 -33.19 6.18 1.11
N ALA A 156 -32.65 7.02 1.99
CA ALA A 156 -32.40 6.62 3.38
C ALA A 156 -33.70 6.26 4.12
N SER A 157 -34.78 6.98 3.80
CA SER A 157 -36.10 6.84 4.44
C SER A 157 -36.99 5.76 3.82
N ASP A 158 -36.65 5.26 2.62
CA ASP A 158 -37.41 4.22 1.92
C ASP A 158 -37.16 2.85 2.53
N ALA A 159 -38.14 2.28 3.24
CA ALA A 159 -38.02 0.98 3.88
C ALA A 159 -38.06 -0.20 2.88
N ASP A 160 -38.56 0.02 1.67
CA ASP A 160 -38.71 -1.01 0.64
C ASP A 160 -37.47 -1.12 -0.29
N GLU A 161 -36.54 -0.16 -0.22
CA GLU A 161 -35.28 -0.19 -0.96
C GLU A 161 -34.28 -1.21 -0.38
N ASP A 162 -33.42 -1.76 -1.25
CA ASP A 162 -32.38 -2.72 -0.88
C ASP A 162 -31.47 -2.15 0.23
N PRO A 163 -31.22 -2.92 1.31
CA PRO A 163 -30.42 -2.46 2.45
C PRO A 163 -29.06 -1.88 2.06
N ARG A 164 -28.40 -2.36 1.00
CA ARG A 164 -27.10 -1.84 0.54
C ARG A 164 -27.20 -0.40 0.05
N VAL A 165 -28.27 -0.07 -0.65
CA VAL A 165 -28.53 1.26 -1.19
C VAL A 165 -28.87 2.22 -0.03
N ARG A 166 -29.70 1.75 0.91
CA ARG A 166 -30.01 2.49 2.14
C ARG A 166 -28.77 2.76 3.00
N ILE A 167 -27.89 1.76 3.17
CA ILE A 167 -26.62 1.92 3.88
C ILE A 167 -25.76 3.02 3.25
N ALA A 168 -25.66 3.06 1.93
CA ALA A 168 -24.92 4.12 1.23
C ALA A 168 -25.54 5.51 1.49
N ALA A 169 -26.87 5.62 1.44
CA ALA A 169 -27.57 6.86 1.74
C ALA A 169 -27.37 7.33 3.19
N VAL A 170 -27.56 6.45 4.17
CA VAL A 170 -27.38 6.75 5.60
C VAL A 170 -25.94 7.15 5.91
N ALA A 171 -24.96 6.48 5.29
CA ALA A 171 -23.56 6.85 5.46
C ALA A 171 -23.24 8.26 4.91
N ALA A 172 -23.89 8.67 3.82
CA ALA A 172 -23.76 10.01 3.24
C ALA A 172 -24.45 11.10 4.09
N LEU A 173 -25.54 10.77 4.80
CA LEU A 173 -26.17 11.71 5.74
C LEU A 173 -25.22 12.18 6.85
N GLY A 174 -24.25 11.34 7.25
CA GLY A 174 -23.22 11.69 8.22
C GLY A 174 -22.29 12.83 7.77
N ASP A 175 -22.21 13.12 6.48
CA ASP A 175 -21.40 14.23 5.94
C ASP A 175 -22.09 15.60 6.08
N ARG A 176 -23.37 15.64 6.47
CA ARG A 176 -24.21 16.85 6.51
C ARG A 176 -24.30 17.45 7.92
N THR A 177 -23.14 17.73 8.53
CA THR A 177 -23.07 18.33 9.89
C THR A 177 -23.96 19.59 9.98
N GLY A 178 -24.85 19.62 10.98
CA GLY A 178 -25.78 20.73 11.19
C GLY A 178 -27.08 20.69 10.37
N ASP A 179 -27.29 19.66 9.55
CA ASP A 179 -28.53 19.46 8.81
C ASP A 179 -29.62 18.78 9.67
N PRO A 180 -30.74 19.47 9.96
CA PRO A 180 -31.81 18.91 10.79
C PRO A 180 -32.50 17.69 10.18
N THR A 181 -32.63 17.63 8.85
CA THR A 181 -33.26 16.50 8.15
C THR A 181 -32.40 15.25 8.27
N ALA A 182 -31.08 15.40 8.08
CA ALA A 182 -30.15 14.29 8.27
C ALA A 182 -30.19 13.76 9.70
N LEU A 183 -30.21 14.66 10.71
CA LEU A 183 -30.33 14.31 12.12
C LEU A 183 -31.63 13.54 12.43
N GLU A 184 -32.77 13.98 11.88
CA GLU A 184 -34.06 13.33 12.07
C GLU A 184 -34.08 11.90 11.50
N ILE A 185 -33.65 11.74 10.24
CA ILE A 185 -33.60 10.42 9.57
C ILE A 185 -32.67 9.47 10.33
N ILE A 186 -31.45 9.93 10.66
CA ILE A 186 -30.48 9.10 11.39
C ILE A 186 -31.01 8.70 12.76
N SER A 187 -31.62 9.64 13.50
CA SER A 187 -32.19 9.36 14.84
C SER A 187 -33.28 8.30 14.80
N GLY A 188 -34.05 8.21 13.70
CA GLY A 188 -35.03 7.15 13.49
C GLY A 188 -34.42 5.76 13.25
N LEU A 189 -33.15 5.69 12.83
CA LEU A 189 -32.49 4.45 12.41
C LEU A 189 -31.45 3.92 13.41
N ILE A 190 -31.05 4.70 14.43
CA ILE A 190 -30.02 4.27 15.38
C ILE A 190 -30.40 3.02 16.20
N SER A 191 -31.70 2.74 16.36
CA SER A 191 -32.22 1.57 17.08
C SER A 191 -32.37 0.34 16.21
N GLU A 192 -32.15 0.46 14.90
CA GLU A 192 -32.15 -0.68 14.00
C GLU A 192 -31.00 -1.64 14.33
N ASP A 193 -31.26 -2.92 14.08
CA ASP A 193 -30.26 -3.98 14.20
C ASP A 193 -29.45 -4.13 12.91
N GLY A 194 -28.34 -4.85 12.99
CA GLY A 194 -27.50 -5.16 11.84
C GLY A 194 -26.71 -3.97 11.29
N GLU A 195 -26.27 -4.10 10.04
CA GLU A 195 -25.31 -3.15 9.44
C GLU A 195 -25.92 -1.76 9.22
N LEU A 196 -27.20 -1.66 8.86
CA LEU A 196 -27.89 -0.37 8.69
C LEU A 196 -27.90 0.44 10.00
N GLY A 197 -28.29 -0.18 11.11
CA GLY A 197 -28.27 0.48 12.42
C GLY A 197 -26.86 0.82 12.88
N ALA A 198 -25.88 -0.05 12.61
CA ALA A 198 -24.48 0.24 12.92
C ALA A 198 -23.96 1.47 12.16
N VAL A 199 -24.30 1.58 10.87
CA VAL A 199 -23.95 2.73 10.02
C VAL A 199 -24.71 3.99 10.45
N ALA A 200 -25.98 3.88 10.85
CA ALA A 200 -26.73 5.00 11.41
C ALA A 200 -26.09 5.54 12.68
N ARG A 201 -25.63 4.67 13.59
CA ARG A 201 -24.89 5.07 14.80
C ARG A 201 -23.55 5.73 14.48
N LEU A 202 -22.85 5.27 13.44
CA LEU A 202 -21.62 5.93 12.96
C LEU A 202 -21.92 7.32 12.37
N ALA A 203 -22.96 7.44 11.55
CA ALA A 203 -23.40 8.71 10.97
C ALA A 203 -23.84 9.69 12.07
N ALA A 204 -24.52 9.21 13.12
CA ALA A 204 -24.86 10.03 14.29
C ALA A 204 -23.61 10.57 14.99
N ALA A 205 -22.55 9.76 15.11
CA ALA A 205 -21.28 10.19 15.67
C ALA A 205 -20.60 11.27 14.79
N ASP A 206 -20.72 11.18 13.46
CA ASP A 206 -20.20 12.23 12.55
C ASP A 206 -20.93 13.55 12.70
N LEU A 207 -22.25 13.51 12.98
CA LEU A 207 -23.07 14.70 13.18
C LEU A 207 -22.90 15.34 14.57
N ALA A 208 -22.47 14.57 15.58
CA ALA A 208 -22.30 15.05 16.95
C ALA A 208 -21.15 16.06 17.13
N GLY A 209 -20.28 16.22 16.13
CA GLY A 209 -19.16 17.17 16.13
C GLY A 209 -17.88 16.60 16.73
N ASP A 210 -16.86 17.46 16.88
CA ASP A 210 -15.51 17.05 17.25
C ASP A 210 -15.36 16.76 18.75
N ALA A 211 -14.52 15.77 19.09
CA ALA A 211 -14.11 15.57 20.47
C ALA A 211 -13.18 16.71 20.92
N ALA A 212 -13.32 17.12 22.18
CA ALA A 212 -12.40 18.08 22.77
C ALA A 212 -10.99 17.44 22.89
N PRO A 213 -9.92 18.15 22.47
CA PRO A 213 -8.56 17.60 22.53
C PRO A 213 -8.13 17.32 23.97
N VAL A 214 -7.63 16.10 24.20
CA VAL A 214 -7.09 15.68 25.50
C VAL A 214 -5.60 16.01 25.55
N ARG A 215 -5.26 17.27 25.90
CA ARG A 215 -3.88 17.79 25.83
C ARG A 215 -2.93 17.26 26.93
N ASP A 216 -3.47 16.67 27.99
CA ASP A 216 -2.68 16.28 29.17
C ASP A 216 -1.92 14.95 29.01
N GLN A 217 -2.16 14.20 27.93
CA GLN A 217 -1.56 12.86 27.73
C GLN A 217 -0.37 12.84 26.75
N GLY A 218 -0.01 13.97 26.13
CA GLY A 218 0.96 14.01 25.03
C GLY A 218 0.30 13.80 23.67
N LEU A 219 1.11 13.68 22.61
CA LEU A 219 0.62 13.62 21.23
C LEU A 219 -0.20 12.35 20.96
N THR A 220 -1.25 12.51 20.17
CA THR A 220 -2.08 11.47 19.60
C THR A 220 -1.69 11.27 18.14
N VAL A 221 -0.99 10.19 17.84
CA VAL A 221 -0.48 9.91 16.50
C VAL A 221 -1.35 8.85 15.82
N ALA A 222 -1.81 9.14 14.60
CA ALA A 222 -2.49 8.15 13.77
C ALA A 222 -1.57 7.58 12.69
N GLN A 223 -1.69 6.30 12.42
CA GLN A 223 -1.09 5.59 11.30
C GLN A 223 -2.11 4.63 10.69
N LEU A 224 -1.96 4.21 9.43
CA LEU A 224 -2.96 3.38 8.77
C LEU A 224 -2.39 2.33 7.83
N PHE A 225 -3.16 1.26 7.68
CA PHE A 225 -2.96 0.20 6.70
C PHE A 225 -4.31 -0.40 6.31
N LEU A 226 -4.96 0.19 5.30
CA LEU A 226 -6.28 -0.25 4.84
C LEU A 226 -6.25 -1.39 3.81
N HIS A 227 -5.12 -2.08 3.65
CA HIS A 227 -5.02 -3.23 2.74
C HIS A 227 -5.60 -4.49 3.34
N ALA A 228 -5.61 -4.56 4.67
CA ALA A 228 -6.02 -5.74 5.37
C ALA A 228 -6.67 -5.41 6.71
N ASP A 229 -7.32 -6.43 7.27
CA ASP A 229 -7.80 -6.39 8.64
C ASP A 229 -6.58 -6.62 9.53
N LEU A 230 -6.32 -5.69 10.45
CA LEU A 230 -5.29 -5.87 11.48
C LEU A 230 -5.96 -6.42 12.73
N ASP A 231 -5.33 -7.41 13.34
CA ASP A 231 -5.72 -7.90 14.65
C ASP A 231 -4.52 -7.84 15.61
N PRO A 232 -4.75 -7.68 16.94
CA PRO A 232 -3.65 -7.56 17.91
C PRO A 232 -2.76 -8.81 18.01
N GLN A 233 -3.28 -9.97 17.62
CA GLN A 233 -2.55 -11.24 17.63
C GLN A 233 -1.75 -11.46 16.34
N LEU A 234 -1.90 -10.57 15.35
CA LEU A 234 -1.34 -10.70 14.00
C LEU A 234 -1.67 -12.06 13.37
N SER A 235 -2.85 -12.60 13.68
CA SER A 235 -3.26 -13.95 13.32
C SER A 235 -3.29 -14.20 11.80
N ARG A 236 -3.44 -13.12 11.04
CA ARG A 236 -3.48 -13.12 9.57
C ARG A 236 -2.18 -12.61 8.91
N ALA A 237 -1.16 -12.21 9.67
CA ALA A 237 0.02 -11.52 9.12
C ALA A 237 0.85 -12.43 8.19
N GLY A 238 0.84 -12.12 6.89
CA GLY A 238 1.55 -12.86 5.83
C GLY A 238 0.62 -13.55 4.83
N ALA A 239 -0.70 -13.46 5.00
CA ALA A 239 -1.72 -14.00 4.10
C ALA A 239 -2.28 -12.93 3.15
N GLY A 240 -2.36 -13.23 1.84
CA GLY A 240 -2.81 -12.27 0.82
C GLY A 240 -1.96 -10.99 0.80
N ASP A 241 -2.57 -9.83 1.01
CA ASP A 241 -1.90 -8.52 1.05
C ASP A 241 -1.36 -8.11 2.44
N THR A 242 -1.57 -8.94 3.47
CA THR A 242 -0.91 -8.69 4.77
C THR A 242 0.58 -9.05 4.67
N GLY A 243 1.45 -8.04 4.63
CA GLY A 243 2.90 -8.21 4.64
C GLY A 243 3.54 -7.89 5.99
N GLY A 244 4.87 -7.83 6.01
CA GLY A 244 5.64 -7.41 7.20
C GLY A 244 5.27 -6.02 7.74
N ILE A 245 4.68 -5.15 6.92
CA ILE A 245 4.17 -3.83 7.32
C ILE A 245 3.06 -3.95 8.37
N ALA A 246 2.16 -4.94 8.26
CA ALA A 246 1.09 -5.14 9.23
C ALA A 246 1.65 -5.42 10.63
N THR A 247 2.59 -6.37 10.72
CA THR A 247 3.34 -6.70 11.94
C THR A 247 4.10 -5.48 12.47
N LEU A 248 4.80 -4.77 11.58
CA LEU A 248 5.56 -3.58 11.90
C LEU A 248 4.69 -2.51 12.56
N LEU A 249 3.55 -2.15 11.97
CA LEU A 249 2.70 -1.06 12.47
C LEU A 249 2.08 -1.37 13.83
N VAL A 250 1.71 -2.64 14.08
CA VAL A 250 1.22 -3.05 15.40
C VAL A 250 2.31 -2.93 16.46
N ARG A 251 3.51 -3.45 16.18
CA ARG A 251 4.65 -3.36 17.12
C ARG A 251 5.13 -1.92 17.31
N LEU A 252 5.15 -1.15 16.22
CA LEU A 252 5.55 0.26 16.24
C LEU A 252 4.59 1.10 17.06
N GLY A 253 3.28 0.82 17.02
CA GLY A 253 2.32 1.54 17.85
C GLY A 253 2.62 1.41 19.34
N GLY A 254 2.90 0.20 19.81
CA GLY A 254 3.31 -0.03 21.20
C GLY A 254 4.65 0.63 21.54
N ALA A 255 5.64 0.59 20.64
CA ALA A 255 6.94 1.23 20.86
C ALA A 255 6.85 2.76 20.89
N LEU A 256 6.02 3.37 20.04
CA LEU A 256 5.81 4.82 20.01
C LEU A 256 5.17 5.35 21.30
N VAL A 257 4.25 4.61 21.92
CA VAL A 257 3.66 4.98 23.22
C VAL A 257 4.71 5.02 24.35
N ALA A 258 5.80 4.26 24.21
CA ALA A 258 6.91 4.32 25.17
C ALA A 258 7.81 5.55 24.97
N GLU A 259 7.70 6.26 23.85
CA GLU A 259 8.51 7.43 23.55
C GLU A 259 7.98 8.69 24.25
N ARG A 260 8.90 9.51 24.75
CA ARG A 260 8.56 10.74 25.46
C ARG A 260 7.81 11.71 24.54
N GLY A 261 6.62 12.12 24.96
CA GLY A 261 5.80 13.09 24.25
C GLY A 261 4.71 12.48 23.37
N ILE A 262 4.64 11.15 23.26
CA ILE A 262 3.54 10.44 22.61
C ILE A 262 2.67 9.79 23.70
N GLY A 263 1.40 10.16 23.74
CA GLY A 263 0.44 9.61 24.70
C GLY A 263 -0.37 8.46 24.15
N ARG A 264 -0.80 8.62 22.90
CA ARG A 264 -1.72 7.70 22.24
C ARG A 264 -1.29 7.43 20.81
N VAL A 265 -1.46 6.19 20.37
CA VAL A 265 -1.28 5.79 18.98
C VAL A 265 -2.53 5.09 18.49
N LEU A 266 -3.04 5.53 17.35
CA LEU A 266 -4.18 4.92 16.66
C LEU A 266 -3.68 4.26 15.37
N THR A 267 -3.75 2.94 15.29
CA THR A 267 -3.45 2.20 14.04
C THR A 267 -4.76 1.82 13.35
N MET A 268 -5.05 2.46 12.22
CA MET A 268 -6.29 2.27 11.47
C MET A 268 -6.15 1.14 10.43
N SER A 269 -7.11 0.23 10.38
CA SER A 269 -7.20 -0.86 9.40
C SER A 269 -8.61 -1.01 8.85
N ARG A 270 -8.82 -1.90 7.86
CA ARG A 270 -10.20 -2.25 7.46
C ARG A 270 -10.94 -2.94 8.62
N GLY A 271 -12.26 -2.86 8.61
CA GLY A 271 -13.13 -3.62 9.50
C GLY A 271 -14.61 -3.38 9.24
N THR A 272 -15.46 -3.86 10.13
CA THR A 272 -16.93 -3.71 10.03
C THR A 272 -17.42 -2.43 10.71
N ALA A 273 -18.66 -2.03 10.41
CA ALA A 273 -19.30 -0.89 11.08
C ALA A 273 -19.36 -1.07 12.61
N GLU A 274 -19.65 -2.28 13.09
CA GLU A 274 -19.66 -2.61 14.53
C GLU A 274 -18.26 -2.51 15.17
N SER A 275 -17.22 -2.96 14.46
CA SER A 275 -15.84 -2.80 14.93
C SER A 275 -15.45 -1.32 14.99
N ALA A 276 -15.93 -0.52 14.03
CA ALA A 276 -15.69 0.92 13.99
C ALA A 276 -16.38 1.66 15.15
N LEU A 277 -17.61 1.27 15.52
CA LEU A 277 -18.29 1.80 16.71
C LEU A 277 -17.51 1.54 17.99
N THR A 278 -16.94 0.33 18.13
CA THR A 278 -16.08 -0.01 19.26
C THR A 278 -14.82 0.87 19.29
N ALA A 279 -14.29 1.22 18.12
CA ALA A 279 -13.11 2.06 17.98
C ALA A 279 -13.34 3.55 18.33
N LEU A 280 -14.59 4.01 18.50
CA LEU A 280 -14.91 5.37 18.94
C LEU A 280 -14.80 5.58 20.46
N ARG A 281 -14.65 4.50 21.23
CA ARG A 281 -14.51 4.60 22.69
C ARG A 281 -13.16 5.23 23.06
N PRO A 282 -13.10 6.04 24.13
CA PRO A 282 -11.82 6.52 24.65
C PRO A 282 -10.85 5.37 24.94
N PHE A 283 -9.56 5.62 24.72
CA PHE A 283 -8.50 4.64 24.94
C PHE A 283 -7.23 5.32 25.46
N GLU A 284 -6.34 4.51 26.04
CA GLU A 284 -4.99 4.90 26.45
C GLU A 284 -3.95 4.04 25.72
N GLY A 285 -2.77 4.59 25.49
CA GLY A 285 -1.68 3.87 24.82
C GLY A 285 -1.97 3.59 23.35
N HIS A 286 -1.96 2.32 22.93
CA HIS A 286 -2.07 1.93 21.53
C HIS A 286 -3.38 1.20 21.25
N GLN A 287 -4.18 1.69 20.29
CA GLN A 287 -5.42 1.06 19.84
C GLN A 287 -5.38 0.74 18.34
N LEU A 288 -5.92 -0.42 17.97
CA LEU A 288 -6.31 -0.73 16.60
C LEU A 288 -7.73 -0.24 16.34
N ALA A 289 -7.95 0.48 15.26
CA ALA A 289 -9.24 1.08 14.92
C ALA A 289 -9.71 0.66 13.53
N ALA A 290 -10.96 0.23 13.44
CA ALA A 290 -11.56 -0.21 12.18
C ALA A 290 -12.13 0.97 11.38
N VAL A 291 -11.82 1.00 10.09
CA VAL A 291 -12.41 1.87 9.07
C VAL A 291 -13.36 1.02 8.23
N PRO A 292 -14.69 1.26 8.30
CA PRO A 292 -15.66 0.50 7.54
C PRO A 292 -15.68 0.94 6.09
N LEU A 293 -15.28 0.05 5.18
CA LEU A 293 -15.27 0.34 3.74
C LEU A 293 -16.62 0.07 3.06
N LEU A 294 -17.57 -0.54 3.78
CA LEU A 294 -18.93 -0.86 3.32
C LEU A 294 -18.98 -1.68 2.01
N ARG A 295 -17.88 -2.40 1.73
CA ARG A 295 -17.68 -3.22 0.54
C ARG A 295 -16.85 -4.45 0.89
N PRO A 296 -16.95 -5.54 0.10
CA PRO A 296 -16.10 -6.72 0.29
C PRO A 296 -14.61 -6.37 0.24
N ALA A 297 -13.81 -7.16 0.97
CA ALA A 297 -12.36 -7.08 0.89
C ALA A 297 -11.88 -7.45 -0.53
N GLY A 298 -11.02 -6.61 -1.11
CA GLY A 298 -10.33 -6.88 -2.37
C GLY A 298 -8.83 -6.62 -2.22
N SER A 299 -8.10 -6.79 -3.31
CA SER A 299 -6.68 -6.40 -3.37
C SER A 299 -6.48 -4.90 -3.22
N ALA A 300 -5.25 -4.47 -2.98
CA ALA A 300 -4.83 -3.06 -3.01
C ALA A 300 -5.38 -2.28 -4.21
N ALA A 301 -5.30 -2.87 -5.40
CA ALA A 301 -5.70 -2.26 -6.66
C ALA A 301 -7.22 -2.22 -6.84
N GLU A 302 -7.95 -3.16 -6.23
CA GLU A 302 -9.42 -3.19 -6.30
C GLU A 302 -10.08 -2.32 -5.22
N ALA A 303 -9.32 -1.80 -4.26
CA ALA A 303 -9.85 -1.07 -3.11
C ALA A 303 -10.16 0.42 -3.39
N TRP A 304 -9.68 1.00 -4.49
CA TRP A 304 -9.92 2.41 -4.84
C TRP A 304 -11.40 2.85 -4.83
N PRO A 305 -12.37 2.04 -5.29
CA PRO A 305 -13.78 2.37 -5.23
C PRO A 305 -14.36 2.52 -3.82
N ALA A 306 -13.60 2.22 -2.76
CA ALA A 306 -13.97 2.48 -1.37
C ALA A 306 -13.54 3.86 -0.88
N TRP A 307 -13.03 4.75 -1.75
CA TRP A 307 -12.50 6.07 -1.40
C TRP A 307 -13.44 6.89 -0.50
N ALA A 308 -14.72 7.02 -0.86
CA ALA A 308 -15.68 7.82 -0.09
C ALA A 308 -15.92 7.25 1.32
N ALA A 309 -16.15 5.93 1.42
CA ALA A 309 -16.30 5.25 2.71
C ALA A 309 -15.01 5.32 3.57
N ALA A 310 -13.83 5.14 2.95
CA ALA A 310 -12.54 5.28 3.61
C ALA A 310 -12.34 6.69 4.17
N ARG A 311 -12.61 7.73 3.38
CA ARG A 311 -12.50 9.13 3.80
C ARG A 311 -13.43 9.43 4.97
N ARG A 312 -14.69 9.00 4.90
CA ARG A 312 -15.65 9.13 6.02
C ARG A 312 -15.14 8.46 7.29
N GLY A 313 -14.75 7.19 7.21
CA GLY A 313 -14.31 6.42 8.37
C GLY A 313 -13.01 6.93 8.99
N ILE A 314 -12.03 7.34 8.16
CA ILE A 314 -10.79 7.94 8.64
C ILE A 314 -11.09 9.29 9.31
N ARG A 315 -11.82 10.19 8.64
CA ARG A 315 -12.16 11.51 9.20
C ARG A 315 -12.86 11.40 10.55
N ARG A 316 -13.80 10.45 10.68
CA ARG A 316 -14.48 10.15 11.95
C ARG A 316 -13.50 9.83 13.07
N LEU A 317 -12.55 8.93 12.83
CA LEU A 317 -11.55 8.55 13.82
C LEU A 317 -10.59 9.70 14.17
N LEU A 318 -10.18 10.49 13.16
CA LEU A 318 -9.34 11.67 13.39
C LEU A 318 -10.02 12.70 14.30
N ARG A 319 -11.33 12.97 14.08
CA ARG A 319 -12.15 13.88 14.89
C ARG A 319 -12.43 13.32 16.29
N ALA A 320 -12.88 12.07 16.37
CA ALA A 320 -13.28 11.43 17.62
C ALA A 320 -12.13 11.30 18.62
N HIS A 321 -10.89 11.18 18.13
CA HIS A 321 -9.71 11.04 18.96
C HIS A 321 -8.83 12.28 19.02
N SER A 322 -9.20 13.38 18.38
CA SER A 322 -8.42 14.62 18.29
C SER A 322 -6.95 14.35 17.92
N VAL A 323 -6.75 13.74 16.76
CA VAL A 323 -5.42 13.32 16.29
C VAL A 323 -4.56 14.54 15.99
N ASP A 324 -3.34 14.57 16.55
CA ASP A 324 -2.39 15.68 16.39
C ASP A 324 -1.51 15.54 15.14
N LEU A 325 -1.28 14.30 14.70
CA LEU A 325 -0.40 14.01 13.57
C LEU A 325 -0.77 12.70 12.89
N LEU A 326 -0.69 12.67 11.56
CA LEU A 326 -0.94 11.49 10.74
C LEU A 326 0.35 11.03 10.03
N HIS A 327 0.70 9.75 10.15
CA HIS A 327 1.83 9.16 9.43
C HIS A 327 1.36 8.17 8.35
N LEU A 328 1.59 8.53 7.09
CA LEU A 328 1.29 7.78 5.87
C LEU A 328 2.53 7.08 5.29
N ARG A 329 2.37 5.90 4.66
CA ARG A 329 3.52 5.10 4.13
C ARG A 329 3.31 4.49 2.76
N MET A 330 2.08 4.49 2.25
CA MET A 330 1.68 3.76 1.05
C MET A 330 1.05 4.69 0.01
N ALA A 331 1.06 4.24 -1.24
CA ALA A 331 0.36 4.91 -2.34
C ALA A 331 -0.95 4.16 -2.60
N ASP A 332 -1.92 4.35 -1.72
CA ASP A 332 -3.17 3.60 -1.68
C ASP A 332 -4.42 4.46 -1.41
N VAL A 333 -5.59 3.83 -1.47
CA VAL A 333 -6.88 4.48 -1.19
C VAL A 333 -6.92 5.07 0.23
N GLY A 334 -6.29 4.39 1.20
CA GLY A 334 -6.24 4.85 2.58
C GLY A 334 -5.42 6.12 2.76
N SER A 335 -4.23 6.21 2.16
CA SER A 335 -3.36 7.37 2.24
C SER A 335 -3.92 8.54 1.44
N LEU A 336 -4.56 8.28 0.29
CA LEU A 336 -5.33 9.29 -0.44
C LEU A 336 -6.45 9.88 0.43
N ALA A 337 -7.32 9.03 0.97
CA ALA A 337 -8.46 9.44 1.77
C ALA A 337 -8.04 10.14 3.07
N ALA A 338 -6.98 9.64 3.71
CA ALA A 338 -6.46 10.21 4.94
C ALA A 338 -5.76 11.54 4.72
N ALA A 339 -5.05 11.73 3.60
CA ALA A 339 -4.46 13.02 3.27
C ALA A 339 -5.53 14.09 3.01
N GLU A 340 -6.62 13.73 2.33
CA GLU A 340 -7.76 14.63 2.13
C GLU A 340 -8.45 14.97 3.46
N ALA A 341 -8.70 13.97 4.32
CA ALA A 341 -9.27 14.18 5.65
C ALA A 341 -8.35 15.02 6.56
N ALA A 342 -7.05 14.77 6.54
CA ALA A 342 -6.08 15.54 7.32
C ALA A 342 -5.99 16.99 6.84
N SER A 343 -6.03 17.23 5.52
CA SER A 343 -6.10 18.59 4.96
C SER A 343 -7.37 19.33 5.38
N GLU A 344 -8.52 18.66 5.37
CA GLU A 344 -9.80 19.22 5.86
C GLU A 344 -9.74 19.60 7.35
N LEU A 345 -9.01 18.82 8.16
CA LEU A 345 -8.91 18.99 9.61
C LEU A 345 -7.69 19.81 10.07
N GLY A 346 -6.81 20.23 9.15
CA GLY A 346 -5.56 20.91 9.49
C GLY A 346 -4.54 20.03 10.23
N ILE A 347 -4.60 18.71 10.07
CA ILE A 347 -3.69 17.77 10.74
C ILE A 347 -2.41 17.62 9.91
N PRO A 348 -1.21 17.85 10.47
CA PRO A 348 0.03 17.69 9.73
C PRO A 348 0.30 16.21 9.39
N ILE A 349 0.90 16.02 8.21
CA ILE A 349 1.24 14.70 7.67
C ILE A 349 2.75 14.48 7.72
N VAL A 350 3.16 13.34 8.26
CA VAL A 350 4.47 12.74 7.99
C VAL A 350 4.29 11.64 6.94
N PHE A 351 5.15 11.61 5.93
CA PHE A 351 5.10 10.60 4.88
C PHE A 351 6.39 9.79 4.82
N THR A 352 6.30 8.46 4.90
CA THR A 352 7.44 7.59 4.55
C THR A 352 7.49 7.41 3.04
N LEU A 353 8.53 7.96 2.41
CA LEU A 353 8.73 7.86 0.95
C LEU A 353 9.36 6.50 0.59
N ALA A 354 8.52 5.59 0.10
CA ALA A 354 8.95 4.46 -0.70
C ALA A 354 8.96 4.86 -2.19
N PRO A 355 10.00 4.55 -2.97
CA PRO A 355 9.96 4.71 -4.43
C PRO A 355 9.12 3.61 -5.10
N ASP A 356 7.98 3.24 -4.52
CA ASP A 356 6.96 2.38 -5.13
C ASP A 356 5.73 3.24 -5.45
N PRO A 357 5.13 3.17 -6.65
CA PRO A 357 5.40 2.21 -7.73
C PRO A 357 6.57 2.57 -8.67
N HIS A 358 7.24 3.71 -8.48
CA HIS A 358 8.27 4.23 -9.41
C HIS A 358 9.35 3.20 -9.78
N GLY A 359 9.89 2.49 -8.79
CA GLY A 359 10.86 1.42 -8.99
C GLY A 359 10.27 0.21 -9.70
N ALA A 360 8.98 -0.11 -9.49
CA ALA A 360 8.32 -1.19 -10.24
C ALA A 360 8.15 -0.82 -11.72
N ILE A 361 7.86 0.45 -12.01
CA ILE A 361 7.76 0.98 -13.38
C ILE A 361 9.12 0.91 -14.10
N GLU A 362 10.24 1.16 -13.41
CA GLU A 362 11.59 1.08 -14.00
C GLU A 362 11.92 -0.30 -14.60
N PHE A 363 11.35 -1.38 -14.04
CA PHE A 363 11.54 -2.75 -14.53
C PHE A 363 10.48 -3.22 -15.54
N LEU A 364 9.49 -2.37 -15.87
CA LEU A 364 8.39 -2.75 -16.74
C LEU A 364 8.73 -2.46 -18.21
N PRO A 365 8.55 -3.41 -19.15
CA PRO A 365 8.64 -3.11 -20.57
C PRO A 365 7.65 -2.02 -20.98
N ARG A 366 8.06 -1.14 -21.89
CA ARG A 366 7.26 0.06 -22.24
C ARG A 366 5.93 -0.33 -22.87
N GLU A 367 5.97 -1.35 -23.70
CA GLU A 367 4.83 -1.96 -24.39
C GLU A 367 3.79 -2.56 -23.43
N ASP A 368 4.22 -2.97 -22.22
CA ASP A 368 3.34 -3.56 -21.21
C ASP A 368 2.77 -2.51 -20.25
N PHE A 369 3.19 -1.24 -20.37
CA PHE A 369 2.82 -0.18 -19.43
C PHE A 369 1.31 -0.01 -19.29
N GLY A 370 0.57 0.11 -20.40
CA GLY A 370 -0.87 0.37 -20.35
C GLY A 370 -1.67 -0.75 -19.68
N ALA A 371 -1.30 -2.01 -19.94
CA ALA A 371 -1.94 -3.17 -19.29
C ALA A 371 -1.60 -3.26 -17.80
N ALA A 372 -0.35 -2.98 -17.43
CA ALA A 372 0.05 -2.94 -16.02
C ALA A 372 -0.58 -1.75 -15.28
N ASP A 373 -0.70 -0.59 -15.92
CA ASP A 373 -1.31 0.61 -15.35
C ASP A 373 -2.81 0.42 -15.12
N GLN A 374 -3.55 -0.18 -16.07
CA GLN A 374 -4.96 -0.51 -15.85
C GLN A 374 -5.19 -1.46 -14.66
N ARG A 375 -4.24 -2.38 -14.41
CA ARG A 375 -4.35 -3.34 -13.30
C ARG A 375 -3.89 -2.76 -11.97
N GLU A 376 -2.82 -1.99 -11.94
CA GLU A 376 -2.13 -1.57 -10.71
C GLU A 376 -2.22 -0.07 -10.43
N HIS A 377 -2.82 0.70 -11.35
CA HIS A 377 -2.99 2.15 -11.32
C HIS A 377 -1.67 2.90 -11.09
N LEU A 378 -0.63 2.47 -11.81
CA LEU A 378 0.77 2.86 -11.61
C LEU A 378 0.98 4.37 -11.75
N PHE A 379 0.45 4.99 -12.79
CA PHE A 379 0.58 6.42 -13.07
C PHE A 379 -0.12 7.26 -11.99
N PHE A 380 -1.33 6.84 -11.59
CA PHE A 380 -2.07 7.51 -10.51
C PHE A 380 -1.31 7.43 -9.19
N ARG A 381 -0.86 6.23 -8.82
CA ARG A 381 -0.09 6.00 -7.59
C ARG A 381 1.25 6.73 -7.59
N ALA A 382 1.96 6.77 -8.71
CA ALA A 382 3.19 7.55 -8.85
C ALA A 382 2.95 9.05 -8.59
N ARG A 383 1.88 9.62 -9.16
CA ARG A 383 1.51 11.02 -8.91
C ARG A 383 1.04 11.26 -7.47
N LEU A 384 0.34 10.29 -6.87
CA LEU A 384 -0.04 10.34 -5.46
C LEU A 384 1.19 10.38 -4.54
N VAL A 385 2.21 9.54 -4.76
CA VAL A 385 3.47 9.58 -3.98
C VAL A 385 4.13 10.95 -4.08
N ARG A 386 4.22 11.52 -5.28
CA ARG A 386 4.81 12.86 -5.47
C ARG A 386 4.02 13.93 -4.71
N ARG A 387 2.69 13.89 -4.79
CA ARG A 387 1.82 14.81 -4.06
C ARG A 387 1.98 14.66 -2.54
N LEU A 388 1.88 13.43 -2.01
CA LEU A 388 2.05 13.16 -0.58
C LEU A 388 3.43 13.58 -0.08
N THR A 389 4.48 13.35 -0.89
CA THR A 389 5.82 13.83 -0.56
C THR A 389 5.82 15.34 -0.47
N ALA A 390 5.30 16.05 -1.49
CA ALA A 390 5.25 17.50 -1.57
C ALA A 390 4.43 18.16 -0.44
N ASP A 391 3.29 17.58 -0.09
CA ASP A 391 2.33 18.11 0.89
C ASP A 391 2.69 17.73 2.34
N ALA A 392 3.58 16.75 2.56
CA ALA A 392 3.99 16.33 3.90
C ALA A 392 4.85 17.37 4.61
N ALA A 393 4.55 17.59 5.89
CA ALA A 393 5.32 18.44 6.80
C ALA A 393 6.71 17.87 7.06
N HIS A 394 6.87 16.54 7.04
CA HIS A 394 8.17 15.86 7.11
C HIS A 394 8.15 14.57 6.31
N VAL A 395 9.28 14.19 5.73
CA VAL A 395 9.43 12.98 4.94
C VAL A 395 10.44 12.02 5.58
N ALA A 396 9.98 10.83 5.94
CA ALA A 396 10.83 9.73 6.38
C ALA A 396 11.34 8.93 5.17
N LEU A 397 12.63 8.60 5.16
CA LEU A 397 13.28 7.90 4.05
C LEU A 397 13.81 6.54 4.49
N PHE A 398 13.70 5.53 3.62
CA PHE A 398 14.40 4.27 3.84
C PHE A 398 15.90 4.42 3.58
N PRO A 399 16.77 3.75 4.37
CA PRO A 399 18.20 3.75 4.11
C PRO A 399 18.51 3.01 2.81
N ARG A 400 19.41 3.58 2.00
CA ARG A 400 19.84 3.06 0.69
C ARG A 400 21.30 3.39 0.43
N ALA A 401 21.98 2.59 -0.39
CA ALA A 401 23.37 2.83 -0.75
C ALA A 401 23.57 4.16 -1.51
N ARG A 402 22.66 4.50 -2.43
CA ARG A 402 22.69 5.74 -3.23
C ARG A 402 21.41 6.55 -3.04
N LEU A 403 21.14 6.93 -1.80
CA LEU A 403 19.86 7.54 -1.40
C LEU A 403 19.45 8.74 -2.27
N HIS A 404 20.32 9.74 -2.41
CA HIS A 404 20.00 10.96 -3.18
C HIS A 404 19.78 10.65 -4.66
N ASP A 405 20.72 9.96 -5.31
CA ASP A 405 20.62 9.60 -6.73
C ASP A 405 19.38 8.75 -7.03
N ASP A 406 19.08 7.76 -6.18
CA ASP A 406 17.93 6.87 -6.39
C ASP A 406 16.60 7.62 -6.20
N LEU A 407 16.47 8.49 -5.19
CA LEU A 407 15.24 9.27 -4.99
C LEU A 407 15.04 10.31 -6.09
N LEU A 408 16.10 10.98 -6.51
CA LEU A 408 16.06 11.94 -7.61
C LEU A 408 15.67 11.23 -8.93
N ARG A 409 16.31 10.10 -9.25
CA ARG A 409 16.04 9.31 -10.47
C ARG A 409 14.63 8.74 -10.48
N LEU A 410 14.18 8.14 -9.37
CA LEU A 410 12.92 7.39 -9.33
C LEU A 410 11.71 8.28 -9.13
N THR A 411 11.81 9.26 -8.24
CA THR A 411 10.65 10.05 -7.78
C THR A 411 10.72 11.52 -8.18
N GLY A 412 11.87 11.99 -8.68
CA GLY A 412 12.13 13.41 -8.94
C GLY A 412 12.34 14.23 -7.67
N THR A 413 12.57 13.59 -6.51
CA THR A 413 12.72 14.27 -5.22
C THR A 413 14.19 14.61 -4.99
N ASP A 414 14.52 15.90 -5.02
CA ASP A 414 15.84 16.39 -4.64
C ASP A 414 15.91 16.64 -3.12
N ILE A 415 16.36 15.62 -2.39
CA ILE A 415 16.47 15.70 -0.92
C ILE A 415 17.58 16.66 -0.45
N ALA A 416 18.49 17.09 -1.34
CA ALA A 416 19.53 18.06 -1.01
C ALA A 416 19.02 19.51 -1.06
N ALA A 417 17.87 19.76 -1.70
CA ALA A 417 17.28 21.09 -1.81
C ALA A 417 16.69 21.59 -0.48
N ASP A 418 16.25 20.67 0.39
CA ASP A 418 15.63 20.98 1.69
C ASP A 418 15.97 19.89 2.73
N PRO A 419 17.21 19.83 3.23
CA PRO A 419 17.69 18.70 4.03
C PRO A 419 16.97 18.54 5.37
N ASP A 420 16.44 19.61 5.96
CA ASP A 420 15.78 19.57 7.27
C ASP A 420 14.43 18.86 7.22
N ARG A 421 13.83 18.74 6.03
CA ARG A 421 12.55 18.06 5.80
C ARG A 421 12.68 16.54 5.65
N PHE A 422 13.89 16.01 5.48
CA PHE A 422 14.12 14.60 5.21
C PHE A 422 14.93 13.93 6.32
N THR A 423 14.40 12.83 6.87
CA THR A 423 15.13 12.01 7.84
C THR A 423 15.17 10.57 7.39
N VAL A 424 16.36 9.96 7.38
CA VAL A 424 16.50 8.51 7.18
C VAL A 424 16.02 7.79 8.43
N VAL A 425 15.01 6.96 8.27
CA VAL A 425 14.41 6.13 9.32
C VAL A 425 14.47 4.67 8.88
N PRO A 426 15.43 3.88 9.38
CA PRO A 426 15.42 2.45 9.16
C PRO A 426 14.15 1.83 9.76
N GLU A 427 13.53 0.90 9.05
CA GLU A 427 12.53 0.05 9.72
C GLU A 427 13.23 -0.89 10.69
N GLY A 428 12.45 -1.49 11.56
CA GLY A 428 12.99 -2.42 12.53
C GLY A 428 12.10 -3.62 12.78
N ILE A 429 12.72 -4.65 13.33
CA ILE A 429 12.05 -5.88 13.73
C ILE A 429 11.93 -5.94 15.25
N ASP A 430 10.99 -6.75 15.73
CA ASP A 430 10.85 -7.04 17.15
C ASP A 430 11.75 -8.20 17.55
N LEU A 431 12.88 -7.90 18.18
CA LEU A 431 13.85 -8.91 18.59
C LEU A 431 13.30 -9.87 19.65
N THR A 432 12.25 -9.49 20.40
CA THR A 432 11.70 -10.37 21.44
C THR A 432 11.14 -11.66 20.86
N VAL A 433 10.60 -11.62 19.63
CA VAL A 433 10.08 -12.79 18.92
C VAL A 433 11.23 -13.72 18.51
N THR A 434 12.32 -13.15 17.97
CA THR A 434 13.51 -13.92 17.59
C THR A 434 14.21 -14.53 18.81
N GLU A 435 14.32 -13.77 19.90
CA GLU A 435 14.92 -14.23 21.15
C GLU A 435 14.09 -15.34 21.82
N ALA A 436 12.75 -15.23 21.79
CA ALA A 436 11.86 -16.28 22.28
C ALA A 436 11.93 -17.57 21.43
N ALA A 437 12.25 -17.47 20.14
CA ALA A 437 12.42 -18.61 19.25
C ALA A 437 13.79 -19.29 19.37
N ALA A 438 14.74 -18.73 20.14
CA ALA A 438 16.08 -19.28 20.26
C ALA A 438 16.07 -20.73 20.76
N GLY A 439 16.76 -21.63 20.03
CA GLY A 439 16.81 -23.05 20.34
C GLY A 439 15.56 -23.85 19.91
N ALA A 440 14.62 -23.22 19.19
CA ALA A 440 13.49 -23.93 18.63
C ALA A 440 13.92 -25.02 17.63
N THR A 441 13.18 -26.12 17.60
CA THR A 441 13.33 -27.19 16.61
C THR A 441 12.04 -27.31 15.82
N VAL A 442 12.15 -27.42 14.49
CA VAL A 442 11.01 -27.65 13.60
C VAL A 442 11.17 -29.00 12.92
N ALA A 443 10.10 -29.80 12.94
CA ALA A 443 10.08 -31.08 12.26
C ALA A 443 9.92 -30.86 10.75
N LEU A 444 10.88 -31.38 9.98
CA LEU A 444 10.91 -31.33 8.54
C LEU A 444 10.50 -32.68 7.95
N ASP A 445 9.53 -32.68 7.04
CA ASP A 445 9.21 -33.87 6.24
C ASP A 445 10.26 -34.05 5.13
N LEU A 446 11.44 -34.50 5.54
CA LEU A 446 12.58 -34.77 4.67
C LEU A 446 12.98 -36.25 4.76
N PRO A 447 13.43 -36.86 3.64
CA PRO A 447 14.01 -38.19 3.66
C PRO A 447 15.20 -38.28 4.62
N PRO A 448 15.46 -39.44 5.27
CA PRO A 448 16.55 -39.59 6.22
C PRO A 448 17.92 -39.13 5.71
N ALA A 449 18.22 -39.38 4.42
CA ALA A 449 19.48 -38.98 3.79
C ALA A 449 19.69 -37.45 3.72
N ARG A 450 18.62 -36.65 3.86
CA ARG A 450 18.66 -35.19 3.73
C ARG A 450 18.53 -34.43 5.05
N ARG A 451 18.12 -35.09 6.14
CA ARG A 451 17.87 -34.45 7.45
C ARG A 451 19.12 -33.82 8.08
N GLY A 452 20.32 -34.24 7.68
CA GLY A 452 21.59 -33.67 8.15
C GLY A 452 22.14 -32.53 7.28
N LEU A 453 21.49 -32.20 6.16
CA LEU A 453 21.94 -31.11 5.29
C LEU A 453 21.46 -29.75 5.83
N PRO A 454 22.28 -28.69 5.67
CA PRO A 454 21.87 -27.31 5.95
C PRO A 454 20.56 -26.90 5.28
N LEU A 455 19.91 -25.89 5.85
CA LEU A 455 18.70 -25.29 5.28
C LEU A 455 19.06 -24.01 4.52
N ALA A 456 18.41 -23.81 3.38
CA ALA A 456 18.31 -22.52 2.72
C ALA A 456 16.86 -22.04 2.87
N LEU A 457 16.63 -20.99 3.66
CA LEU A 457 15.29 -20.49 3.93
C LEU A 457 14.98 -19.26 3.07
N SER A 458 13.73 -19.13 2.64
CA SER A 458 13.18 -17.91 2.07
C SER A 458 11.79 -17.67 2.63
N VAL A 459 11.49 -16.44 3.05
CA VAL A 459 10.21 -16.04 3.64
C VAL A 459 9.60 -14.93 2.81
N GLY A 460 8.34 -15.10 2.42
CA GLY A 460 7.58 -14.05 1.74
C GLY A 460 6.44 -14.60 0.89
N ARG A 461 5.64 -13.68 0.33
CA ARG A 461 4.53 -14.04 -0.55
C ARG A 461 5.03 -14.76 -1.81
N LEU A 462 4.25 -15.73 -2.31
CA LEU A 462 4.47 -16.34 -3.62
C LEU A 462 4.03 -15.37 -4.71
N HIS A 463 4.91 -14.43 -5.05
CA HIS A 463 4.65 -13.40 -6.05
C HIS A 463 5.88 -13.18 -6.92
N ARG A 464 5.69 -12.81 -8.20
CA ARG A 464 6.79 -12.66 -9.17
C ARG A 464 7.93 -11.77 -8.69
N VAL A 465 7.60 -10.67 -8.02
CA VAL A 465 8.59 -9.71 -7.47
C VAL A 465 9.43 -10.31 -6.34
N LYS A 466 8.91 -11.30 -5.60
CA LYS A 466 9.64 -12.00 -4.54
C LYS A 466 10.55 -13.12 -5.04
N GLY A 467 10.45 -13.48 -6.33
CA GLY A 467 11.39 -14.39 -7.00
C GLY A 467 11.40 -15.82 -6.46
N MET A 468 10.31 -16.29 -5.83
CA MET A 468 10.26 -17.61 -5.20
C MET A 468 10.44 -18.74 -6.22
N ALA A 469 9.77 -18.66 -7.38
CA ALA A 469 9.97 -19.63 -8.45
C ALA A 469 11.40 -19.60 -9.02
N THR A 470 11.99 -18.41 -9.17
CA THR A 470 13.38 -18.23 -9.61
C THR A 470 14.38 -18.84 -8.63
N LEU A 471 14.12 -18.74 -7.33
CA LEU A 471 14.96 -19.39 -6.31
C LEU A 471 14.92 -20.91 -6.43
N VAL A 472 13.73 -21.50 -6.60
CA VAL A 472 13.60 -22.95 -6.82
C VAL A 472 14.33 -23.37 -8.09
N GLU A 473 14.19 -22.60 -9.17
CA GLU A 473 14.90 -22.86 -10.42
C GLU A 473 16.42 -22.86 -10.24
N VAL A 474 16.97 -21.81 -9.61
CA VAL A 474 18.41 -21.69 -9.34
C VAL A 474 18.91 -22.86 -8.49
N TRP A 475 18.17 -23.22 -7.44
CA TRP A 475 18.54 -24.30 -6.55
C TRP A 475 18.47 -25.68 -7.20
N ALA A 476 17.37 -25.98 -7.91
CA ALA A 476 17.13 -27.30 -8.49
C ALA A 476 18.01 -27.56 -9.72
N SER A 477 18.32 -26.53 -10.51
CA SER A 477 19.15 -26.67 -11.72
C SER A 477 20.65 -26.79 -11.45
N ASP A 478 21.09 -26.54 -10.21
CA ASP A 478 22.51 -26.62 -9.82
C ASP A 478 22.75 -27.77 -8.82
N PRO A 479 23.41 -28.87 -9.25
CA PRO A 479 23.84 -29.95 -8.35
C PRO A 479 24.70 -29.46 -7.18
N GLY A 480 25.47 -28.39 -7.38
CA GLY A 480 26.25 -27.73 -6.34
C GLY A 480 25.41 -26.99 -5.30
N LEU A 481 24.08 -26.92 -5.45
CA LEU A 481 23.16 -26.36 -4.47
C LEU A 481 22.23 -27.42 -3.87
N TRP A 482 21.44 -28.13 -4.69
CA TRP A 482 20.42 -29.05 -4.17
C TRP A 482 21.00 -30.30 -3.47
N GLN A 483 22.23 -30.69 -3.77
CA GLN A 483 22.93 -31.75 -3.04
C GLN A 483 23.51 -31.28 -1.70
N ARG A 484 23.76 -29.98 -1.55
CA ARG A 484 24.39 -29.39 -0.35
C ARG A 484 23.40 -28.92 0.71
N CYS A 485 22.17 -28.59 0.33
CA CYS A 485 21.18 -28.03 1.25
C CYS A 485 19.74 -28.40 0.87
N ASN A 486 18.84 -28.33 1.86
CA ASN A 486 17.39 -28.35 1.64
C ASN A 486 16.87 -26.94 1.47
N LEU A 487 15.97 -26.72 0.50
CA LEU A 487 15.32 -25.43 0.28
C LEU A 487 13.98 -25.39 1.01
N VAL A 488 13.75 -24.36 1.82
CA VAL A 488 12.49 -24.12 2.54
C VAL A 488 11.88 -22.80 2.07
N ILE A 489 10.66 -22.85 1.53
CA ILE A 489 9.91 -21.66 1.08
C ILE A 489 8.70 -21.46 2.00
N LEU A 490 8.79 -20.44 2.85
CA LEU A 490 7.77 -20.04 3.80
C LEU A 490 6.91 -18.93 3.19
N GLY A 491 5.71 -19.28 2.76
CA GLY A 491 4.71 -18.33 2.27
C GLY A 491 3.84 -18.86 1.15
N GLY A 492 2.77 -18.12 0.88
CA GLY A 492 1.73 -18.44 -0.10
C GLY A 492 0.61 -19.33 0.44
N ASP A 493 -0.62 -19.09 -0.03
CA ASP A 493 -1.74 -20.00 0.23
C ASP A 493 -1.68 -21.17 -0.77
N LEU A 494 -1.27 -22.34 -0.28
CA LEU A 494 -1.18 -23.55 -1.10
C LEU A 494 -2.52 -24.24 -1.32
N ALA A 495 -3.52 -23.95 -0.47
CA ALA A 495 -4.85 -24.55 -0.54
C ALA A 495 -5.76 -23.75 -1.48
N ASN A 496 -5.75 -22.41 -1.35
CA ASN A 496 -6.57 -21.49 -2.14
C ASN A 496 -5.70 -20.37 -2.74
N PRO A 497 -4.78 -20.69 -3.67
CA PRO A 497 -3.87 -19.70 -4.23
C PRO A 497 -4.62 -18.64 -5.03
N SER A 498 -4.22 -17.38 -4.87
CA SER A 498 -4.55 -16.30 -5.81
C SER A 498 -3.97 -16.59 -7.22
N ALA A 499 -4.38 -15.81 -8.22
CA ALA A 499 -3.89 -15.97 -9.59
C ALA A 499 -2.35 -15.83 -9.69
N ASP A 500 -1.76 -14.87 -8.96
CA ASP A 500 -0.31 -14.68 -8.92
C ASP A 500 0.40 -15.85 -8.24
N GLU A 501 -0.11 -16.31 -7.08
CA GLU A 501 0.46 -17.45 -6.35
C GLU A 501 0.36 -18.72 -7.19
N ARG A 502 -0.77 -18.91 -7.89
CA ARG A 502 -0.97 -20.03 -8.81
C ARG A 502 0.07 -20.03 -9.92
N GLY A 503 0.30 -18.87 -10.55
CA GLY A 503 1.34 -18.73 -11.57
C GLY A 503 2.74 -19.07 -11.04
N GLN A 504 3.08 -18.66 -9.82
CA GLN A 504 4.37 -19.04 -9.21
C GLN A 504 4.47 -20.53 -8.91
N LEU A 505 3.39 -21.14 -8.41
CA LEU A 505 3.36 -22.57 -8.12
C LEU A 505 3.44 -23.43 -9.38
N ASP A 506 2.85 -22.99 -10.49
CA ASP A 506 2.99 -23.66 -11.80
C ASP A 506 4.44 -23.63 -12.30
N LEU A 507 5.11 -22.49 -12.19
CA LEU A 507 6.53 -22.37 -12.52
C LEU A 507 7.39 -23.30 -11.64
N ILE A 508 7.10 -23.39 -10.34
CA ILE A 508 7.79 -24.30 -9.41
C ILE A 508 7.56 -25.76 -9.82
N ALA A 509 6.32 -26.14 -10.15
CA ALA A 509 6.00 -27.50 -10.60
C ALA A 509 6.73 -27.86 -11.91
N ASP A 510 6.85 -26.91 -12.83
CA ASP A 510 7.60 -27.07 -14.08
C ASP A 510 9.09 -27.27 -13.84
N VAL A 511 9.70 -26.53 -12.91
CA VAL A 511 11.09 -26.72 -12.50
C VAL A 511 11.29 -28.14 -11.94
N LEU A 512 10.43 -28.59 -11.03
CA LEU A 512 10.54 -29.91 -10.41
C LEU A 512 10.32 -31.06 -11.40
N ARG A 513 9.54 -30.83 -12.46
CA ARG A 513 9.40 -31.80 -13.56
C ARG A 513 10.68 -31.93 -14.37
N ARG A 514 11.43 -30.84 -14.54
CA ARG A 514 12.74 -30.83 -15.22
C ARG A 514 13.87 -31.38 -14.35
N HIS A 515 13.76 -31.23 -13.04
CA HIS A 515 14.78 -31.60 -12.05
C HIS A 515 14.20 -32.49 -10.92
N PRO A 516 13.65 -33.68 -11.22
CA PRO A 516 12.98 -34.53 -10.24
C PRO A 516 13.89 -34.99 -9.10
N GLU A 517 15.21 -35.06 -9.32
CA GLU A 517 16.22 -35.39 -8.33
C GLU A 517 16.30 -34.40 -7.16
N ALA A 518 15.94 -33.13 -7.40
CA ALA A 518 15.94 -32.09 -6.39
C ALA A 518 14.66 -32.12 -5.53
N ALA A 519 13.54 -32.65 -6.04
CA ALA A 519 12.22 -32.52 -5.41
C ALA A 519 12.18 -32.92 -3.92
N ASN A 520 12.92 -33.97 -3.54
CA ASN A 520 13.00 -34.47 -2.17
C ASN A 520 13.68 -33.50 -1.17
N GLY A 521 14.28 -32.41 -1.65
CA GLY A 521 14.93 -31.39 -0.83
C GLY A 521 14.15 -30.08 -0.70
N LEU A 522 12.98 -29.96 -1.35
CA LEU A 522 12.15 -28.77 -1.27
C LEU A 522 11.05 -28.97 -0.23
N VAL A 523 10.92 -28.02 0.69
CA VAL A 523 9.84 -27.98 1.68
C VAL A 523 9.08 -26.68 1.53
N MET A 524 7.77 -26.77 1.29
CA MET A 524 6.89 -25.61 1.19
C MET A 524 5.74 -25.75 2.19
N PRO A 525 5.91 -25.29 3.45
CA PRO A 525 4.85 -25.32 4.45
C PRO A 525 3.73 -24.28 4.19
N GLY A 526 3.83 -23.51 3.11
CA GLY A 526 2.90 -22.41 2.80
C GLY A 526 3.05 -21.25 3.78
N HIS A 527 2.00 -20.42 3.85
CA HIS A 527 1.89 -19.33 4.81
C HIS A 527 2.00 -19.82 6.26
N GLN A 528 2.77 -19.08 7.07
CA GLN A 528 2.98 -19.35 8.49
C GLN A 528 2.88 -18.05 9.30
N GLN A 529 2.39 -18.15 10.54
CA GLN A 529 2.39 -17.03 11.48
C GLN A 529 3.81 -16.57 11.81
N HIS A 530 3.97 -15.30 12.16
CA HIS A 530 5.29 -14.68 12.33
C HIS A 530 6.14 -15.35 13.44
N ASP A 531 5.53 -15.80 14.55
CA ASP A 531 6.23 -16.56 15.60
C ASP A 531 6.70 -17.95 15.11
N VAL A 532 5.92 -18.59 14.24
CA VAL A 532 6.29 -19.86 13.58
C VAL A 532 7.46 -19.61 12.63
N VAL A 533 7.41 -18.55 11.83
CA VAL A 533 8.52 -18.14 10.95
C VAL A 533 9.79 -17.89 11.76
N ALA A 534 9.71 -17.20 12.89
CA ALA A 534 10.85 -16.99 13.77
C ALA A 534 11.44 -18.32 14.29
N ARG A 535 10.60 -19.30 14.63
CA ARG A 535 11.04 -20.67 14.99
C ARG A 535 11.71 -21.40 13.83
N TRP A 536 11.22 -21.25 12.61
CA TRP A 536 11.87 -21.79 11.41
C TRP A 536 13.27 -21.21 11.23
N LEU A 537 13.40 -19.88 11.27
CA LEU A 537 14.69 -19.19 11.17
C LEU A 537 15.64 -19.60 12.30
N ALA A 538 15.15 -19.75 13.52
CA ALA A 538 15.96 -20.16 14.68
C ALA A 538 16.35 -21.64 14.65
N SER A 539 15.55 -22.51 14.00
CA SER A 539 15.84 -23.95 13.86
C SER A 539 16.94 -24.25 12.84
N ALA A 540 17.29 -23.26 12.03
CA ALA A 540 18.32 -23.38 11.01
C ALA A 540 19.69 -23.60 11.68
N GLY A 541 20.21 -24.83 11.54
CA GLY A 541 21.47 -25.24 12.14
C GLY A 541 22.71 -24.60 11.48
N PRO A 542 23.92 -24.90 11.98
CA PRO A 542 25.18 -24.44 11.40
C PRO A 542 25.28 -24.69 9.89
N GLY A 543 25.84 -23.73 9.15
CA GLY A 543 25.92 -23.80 7.68
C GLY A 543 24.64 -23.45 6.92
N SER A 544 23.52 -23.20 7.61
CA SER A 544 22.28 -22.75 6.98
C SER A 544 22.34 -21.29 6.56
N VAL A 545 21.55 -20.95 5.54
CA VAL A 545 21.51 -19.62 4.93
C VAL A 545 20.07 -19.15 4.73
N TYR A 546 19.91 -17.84 4.58
CA TYR A 546 18.67 -17.25 4.08
C TYR A 546 18.91 -16.69 2.67
N VAL A 547 18.00 -16.93 1.73
CA VAL A 547 18.14 -16.47 0.35
C VAL A 547 16.92 -15.69 -0.09
N CYS A 548 17.10 -14.38 -0.27
CA CYS A 548 16.11 -13.49 -0.86
C CYS A 548 16.38 -13.37 -2.37
N ALA A 549 15.50 -13.93 -3.20
CA ALA A 549 15.56 -13.84 -4.66
C ALA A 549 14.68 -12.71 -5.22
N SER A 550 14.21 -11.79 -4.36
CA SER A 550 13.33 -10.69 -4.77
C SER A 550 14.00 -9.82 -5.83
N LEU A 551 13.26 -9.46 -6.87
CA LEU A 551 13.70 -8.52 -7.92
C LEU A 551 14.01 -7.14 -7.33
N LYS A 552 13.25 -6.75 -6.30
CA LYS A 552 13.50 -5.55 -5.49
C LYS A 552 13.10 -5.77 -4.03
N GLU A 553 13.81 -5.12 -3.12
CA GLU A 553 13.43 -4.98 -1.71
C GLU A 553 13.56 -3.52 -1.27
N GLU A 554 12.45 -2.90 -0.86
CA GLU A 554 12.49 -1.51 -0.39
C GLU A 554 13.27 -1.39 0.92
N PHE A 555 13.03 -2.31 1.84
CA PHE A 555 13.80 -2.44 3.08
C PHE A 555 14.25 -3.88 3.34
N GLY A 556 13.30 -4.82 3.54
CA GLY A 556 13.60 -6.26 3.63
C GLY A 556 13.58 -6.83 5.05
N LEU A 557 12.47 -6.69 5.78
CA LEU A 557 12.33 -7.16 7.17
C LEU A 557 12.72 -8.64 7.38
N ALA A 558 12.36 -9.54 6.47
CA ALA A 558 12.71 -10.96 6.58
C ALA A 558 14.23 -11.22 6.52
N LEU A 559 15.00 -10.38 5.81
CA LEU A 559 16.46 -10.44 5.84
C LEU A 559 17.02 -9.99 7.19
N LEU A 560 16.41 -8.99 7.82
CA LEU A 560 16.78 -8.57 9.18
C LEU A 560 16.46 -9.65 10.21
N GLU A 561 15.31 -10.32 10.09
CA GLU A 561 14.92 -11.45 10.95
C GLU A 561 15.93 -12.60 10.81
N ALA A 562 16.36 -12.91 9.58
CA ALA A 562 17.39 -13.91 9.32
C ALA A 562 18.76 -13.51 9.92
N LEU A 563 19.17 -12.25 9.80
CA LEU A 563 20.39 -11.74 10.43
C LEU A 563 20.31 -11.78 11.97
N ALA A 564 19.14 -11.49 12.54
CA ALA A 564 18.89 -11.58 13.98
C ALA A 564 18.89 -13.04 14.48
N ALA A 565 18.44 -13.99 13.65
CA ALA A 565 18.63 -15.42 13.89
C ALA A 565 20.11 -15.86 13.76
N GLY A 566 20.96 -15.00 13.18
CA GLY A 566 22.40 -15.25 13.01
C GLY A 566 22.75 -15.97 11.70
N LEU A 567 21.83 -15.99 10.72
CA LEU A 567 22.05 -16.61 9.43
C LEU A 567 22.91 -15.73 8.51
N VAL A 568 23.66 -16.39 7.64
CA VAL A 568 24.24 -15.73 6.47
C VAL A 568 23.13 -15.51 5.46
N VAL A 569 23.03 -14.29 4.94
CA VAL A 569 21.95 -13.91 4.01
C VAL A 569 22.45 -13.68 2.59
N VAL A 570 21.63 -14.00 1.60
CA VAL A 570 21.76 -13.55 0.21
C VAL A 570 20.60 -12.61 -0.09
N GLY A 571 20.86 -11.47 -0.72
CA GLY A 571 19.82 -10.52 -1.08
C GLY A 571 20.19 -9.62 -2.25
N PRO A 572 19.24 -8.78 -2.72
CA PRO A 572 19.48 -7.86 -3.82
C PRO A 572 20.52 -6.79 -3.43
N ASP A 573 21.38 -6.42 -4.37
CA ASP A 573 22.38 -5.35 -4.24
C ASP A 573 21.82 -3.92 -4.39
N ALA A 574 20.50 -3.81 -4.54
CA ALA A 574 19.75 -2.56 -4.62
C ALA A 574 18.69 -2.47 -3.53
N GLY A 575 18.19 -1.26 -3.29
CA GLY A 575 17.17 -0.98 -2.28
C GLY A 575 17.72 -0.97 -0.86
N GLY A 576 16.98 -1.57 0.07
CA GLY A 576 17.30 -1.57 1.51
C GLY A 576 18.44 -2.47 1.97
N PRO A 577 18.60 -3.72 1.47
CA PRO A 577 19.58 -4.67 2.00
C PRO A 577 21.03 -4.17 2.09
N PRO A 578 21.55 -3.39 1.11
CA PRO A 578 22.88 -2.78 1.22
C PRO A 578 23.12 -1.92 2.47
N ALA A 579 22.07 -1.42 3.12
CA ALA A 579 22.22 -0.61 4.34
C ALA A 579 22.63 -1.45 5.56
N TYR A 580 22.25 -2.74 5.61
CA TYR A 580 22.42 -3.57 6.80
C TYR A 580 23.10 -4.92 6.56
N VAL A 581 23.32 -5.34 5.31
CA VAL A 581 24.15 -6.51 4.99
C VAL A 581 25.61 -6.08 4.81
N ASP A 582 26.52 -6.69 5.55
CA ASP A 582 27.97 -6.49 5.42
C ASP A 582 28.54 -7.51 4.41
N GLN A 583 28.90 -7.03 3.21
CA GLN A 583 29.29 -7.86 2.06
C GLN A 583 30.47 -8.77 2.38
N GLY A 584 30.28 -10.08 2.20
CA GLY A 584 31.30 -11.10 2.47
C GLY A 584 31.52 -11.37 3.96
N ARG A 585 30.85 -10.62 4.86
CA ARG A 585 30.86 -10.86 6.29
C ARG A 585 29.56 -11.44 6.77
N THR A 586 28.44 -10.74 6.72
CA THR A 586 27.13 -11.25 7.19
C THR A 586 26.25 -11.79 6.06
N GLY A 587 26.61 -11.51 4.82
CA GLY A 587 25.86 -11.95 3.66
C GLY A 587 26.52 -11.61 2.34
N LEU A 588 25.84 -11.94 1.24
CA LEU A 588 26.23 -11.64 -0.12
C LEU A 588 25.08 -10.95 -0.85
N LEU A 589 25.34 -9.72 -1.26
CA LEU A 589 24.50 -8.90 -2.12
C LEU A 589 24.84 -9.18 -3.59
N THR A 590 23.80 -9.30 -4.41
CA THR A 590 23.93 -9.65 -5.83
C THR A 590 22.77 -9.09 -6.64
N ASP A 591 22.94 -9.00 -7.96
CA ASP A 591 21.83 -8.79 -8.87
C ASP A 591 20.96 -10.06 -8.94
N THR A 592 19.84 -10.04 -8.23
CA THR A 592 18.88 -11.15 -8.14
C THR A 592 18.06 -11.34 -9.42
N THR A 593 18.10 -10.38 -10.36
CA THR A 593 17.43 -10.50 -11.67
C THR A 593 18.19 -11.43 -12.62
N ARG A 594 19.45 -11.76 -12.29
CA ARG A 594 20.31 -12.64 -13.07
C ARG A 594 20.50 -13.98 -12.34
N PRO A 595 19.80 -15.06 -12.75
CA PRO A 595 19.85 -16.36 -12.08
C PRO A 595 21.26 -16.92 -11.86
N ALA A 596 22.17 -16.70 -12.81
CA ALA A 596 23.56 -17.15 -12.69
C ALA A 596 24.33 -16.43 -11.56
N GLU A 597 24.00 -15.18 -11.28
CA GLU A 597 24.61 -14.43 -10.17
C GLU A 597 24.01 -14.83 -8.84
N LEU A 598 22.68 -14.97 -8.79
CA LEU A 598 21.98 -15.52 -7.63
C LEU A 598 22.55 -16.89 -7.24
N ALA A 599 22.77 -17.79 -8.20
CA ALA A 599 23.38 -19.10 -7.96
C ALA A 599 24.80 -18.98 -7.38
N ARG A 600 25.61 -18.04 -7.90
CA ARG A 600 26.98 -17.79 -7.42
C ARG A 600 26.98 -17.26 -5.99
N ALA A 601 26.13 -16.28 -5.69
CA ALA A 601 25.98 -15.72 -4.35
C ALA A 601 25.43 -16.77 -3.37
N PHE A 602 24.49 -17.61 -3.79
CA PHE A 602 23.95 -18.70 -2.98
C PHE A 602 25.05 -19.71 -2.61
N ARG A 603 25.85 -20.19 -3.58
CA ARG A 603 26.99 -21.07 -3.27
C ARG A 603 27.98 -20.41 -2.32
N GLY A 604 28.33 -19.15 -2.57
CA GLY A 604 29.23 -18.39 -1.71
C GLY A 604 28.68 -18.19 -0.29
N ALA A 605 27.37 -18.06 -0.13
CA ALA A 605 26.75 -17.94 1.18
C ALA A 605 26.79 -19.25 1.96
N LEU A 606 26.62 -20.40 1.29
CA LEU A 606 26.81 -21.72 1.91
C LEU A 606 28.28 -21.91 2.34
N ASP A 607 29.23 -21.49 1.51
CA ASP A 607 30.66 -21.54 1.83
C ASP A 607 30.99 -20.63 3.02
N LEU A 608 30.43 -19.42 3.03
CA LEU A 608 30.59 -18.47 4.12
C LEU A 608 30.00 -19.07 5.41
N ALA A 609 28.76 -19.55 5.37
CA ALA A 609 28.05 -20.12 6.53
C ALA A 609 28.76 -21.36 7.12
N ALA A 610 29.38 -22.18 6.28
CA ALA A 610 30.15 -23.35 6.71
C ALA A 610 31.61 -23.02 7.10
N GLY A 611 32.10 -21.83 6.75
CA GLY A 611 33.49 -21.42 6.97
C GLY A 611 33.83 -21.10 8.43
N GLU A 612 35.14 -20.92 8.67
CA GLU A 612 35.65 -20.52 9.98
C GLU A 612 35.02 -19.19 10.45
N GLY A 613 34.89 -19.03 11.78
CA GLY A 613 34.33 -17.81 12.37
C GLY A 613 32.81 -17.68 12.30
N GLN A 614 32.06 -18.75 11.97
CA GLN A 614 30.59 -18.73 11.91
C GLN A 614 29.93 -18.10 13.15
N ALA A 615 30.42 -18.39 14.35
CA ALA A 615 29.84 -17.88 15.60
C ALA A 615 30.09 -16.38 15.77
N ALA A 616 31.30 -15.91 15.43
CA ALA A 616 31.66 -14.49 15.48
C ALA A 616 30.85 -13.69 14.43
N ARG A 617 30.62 -14.28 13.25
CA ARG A 617 29.77 -13.70 12.22
C ARG A 617 28.33 -13.57 12.67
N ALA A 618 27.75 -14.63 13.21
CA ALA A 618 26.38 -14.62 13.71
C ALA A 618 26.21 -13.60 14.86
N ALA A 619 27.20 -13.50 15.77
CA ALA A 619 27.20 -12.49 16.82
C ALA A 619 27.26 -11.05 16.25
N PHE A 620 28.10 -10.82 15.24
CA PHE A 620 28.19 -9.52 14.58
C PHE A 620 26.90 -9.15 13.84
N ALA A 621 26.28 -10.09 13.13
CA ALA A 621 24.98 -9.88 12.47
C ALA A 621 23.90 -9.47 13.48
N ARG A 622 23.79 -10.20 14.61
CA ARG A 622 22.86 -9.87 15.69
C ARG A 622 23.09 -8.48 16.27
N GLU A 623 24.34 -8.14 16.56
CA GLU A 623 24.67 -6.83 17.13
C GLU A 623 24.37 -5.69 16.15
N ARG A 624 24.63 -5.91 14.85
CA ARG A 624 24.29 -4.94 13.81
C ARG A 624 22.79 -4.67 13.75
N VAL A 625 21.95 -5.72 13.82
CA VAL A 625 20.49 -5.55 13.87
C VAL A 625 20.06 -4.81 15.14
N ARG A 626 20.57 -5.24 16.31
CA ARG A 626 20.23 -4.64 17.60
C ARG A 626 20.59 -3.15 17.70
N ALA A 627 21.70 -2.75 17.09
CA ALA A 627 22.21 -1.39 17.18
C ALA A 627 21.38 -0.34 16.42
N GLY A 628 20.60 -0.73 15.41
CA GLY A 628 19.93 0.26 14.55
C GLY A 628 18.71 -0.18 13.74
N PHE A 629 18.31 -1.45 13.82
CA PHE A 629 17.23 -2.02 13.00
C PHE A 629 16.16 -2.71 13.87
N THR A 630 15.80 -2.05 14.97
CA THR A 630 14.75 -2.48 15.91
C THR A 630 13.56 -1.54 15.87
N VAL A 631 12.37 -2.05 16.20
CA VAL A 631 11.15 -1.22 16.26
C VAL A 631 11.31 -0.05 17.25
N GLN A 632 12.06 -0.25 18.33
CA GLN A 632 12.36 0.77 19.33
C GLN A 632 13.26 1.88 18.76
N ALA A 633 14.30 1.53 17.99
CA ALA A 633 15.15 2.54 17.34
C ALA A 633 14.38 3.36 16.30
N MET A 634 13.48 2.70 15.56
CA MET A 634 12.55 3.35 14.64
C MET A 634 11.61 4.30 15.38
N ALA A 635 10.97 3.85 16.46
CA ALA A 635 10.07 4.65 17.29
C ALA A 635 10.77 5.89 17.87
N ALA A 636 11.97 5.74 18.42
CA ALA A 636 12.75 6.85 18.97
C ALA A 636 13.10 7.92 17.92
N THR A 637 13.36 7.51 16.67
CA THR A 637 13.63 8.46 15.58
C THR A 637 12.34 9.15 15.14
N LEU A 638 11.26 8.40 14.96
CA LEU A 638 9.95 8.94 14.59
C LEU A 638 9.35 9.85 15.66
N GLY A 639 9.49 9.53 16.94
CA GLY A 639 8.99 10.36 18.04
C GLY A 639 9.62 11.75 18.06
N LYS A 640 10.90 11.87 17.70
CA LYS A 640 11.57 13.17 17.50
C LYS A 640 10.98 13.94 16.33
N ILE A 641 10.73 13.27 15.20
CA ILE A 641 10.09 13.88 14.03
C ILE A 641 8.70 14.40 14.39
N TYR A 642 7.86 13.56 15.01
CA TYR A 642 6.49 13.93 15.37
C TYR A 642 6.44 15.12 16.34
N THR A 643 7.33 15.12 17.33
CA THR A 643 7.44 16.22 18.30
C THR A 643 7.92 17.52 17.63
N THR A 644 8.72 17.43 16.56
CA THR A 644 9.21 18.61 15.83
C THR A 644 8.11 19.19 14.95
N VAL A 645 7.47 18.35 14.14
CA VAL A 645 6.37 18.75 13.24
C VAL A 645 5.24 19.44 13.99
N THR A 646 4.78 18.86 15.10
CA THR A 646 3.66 19.41 15.89
C THR A 646 4.00 20.75 16.55
N LYS A 647 5.24 20.95 17.01
CA LYS A 647 5.69 22.23 17.57
C LYS A 647 5.80 23.35 16.53
N GLU A 648 6.06 23.01 15.28
CA GLU A 648 6.14 23.99 14.19
C GLU A 648 4.75 24.44 13.75
N VAL A 649 3.77 23.53 13.76
CA VAL A 649 2.36 23.85 13.50
C VAL A 649 1.77 24.75 14.59
N ASP A 650 2.19 24.61 15.85
CA ASP A 650 1.73 25.44 16.96
C ASP A 650 2.39 26.85 17.01
N ARG A 651 3.30 27.18 16.09
CA ARG A 651 3.89 28.54 16.03
C ARG A 651 2.98 29.48 15.23
N PRO A 652 2.56 30.63 15.83
CA PRO A 652 1.59 31.55 15.25
C PRO A 652 2.08 32.31 14.01
#